data_AF-A0A3B0U9X0-F1
#
_entry.id   AF-A0A3B0U9X0-F1
#
_cell.length_a   1.000
_cell.length_b   1.000
_cell.length_c   1.000
_cell.angle_alpha   90.00
_cell.angle_beta   90.00
_cell.angle_gamma   90.00
#
_symmetry.space_group_name_H-M   'P 1'
#
loop_
_entity.id
_entity.type
_entity.pdbx_description
1 polymer ?
#
loop_
_entity_poly.entity_id
_entity_poly.type
_entity_poly.pdbx_seq_one_letter_code
_entity_poly.pdbx_strand_id
1 'polypeptide(L)'
;MKKLLIIAVLGILSLKAQSQEFEFTYKLGVFGDEVRTVLRQTNNEESAAIGESFAIAWRDYSPELQTKITKQTKQLKSQGAKTIPHLKQFFGALASAINDEHASVKTLTSYLLVSQKVVDEYPLSQSINFFKTSRSFFETGAIYHSKGYQLFAQNRTYMFEYGVEELPPAIIEDTEEEDVFEDWNEEENYNDDNWDSNWEDDTTDYYEEPAISILEEEVLTRPVLGPAIVFDKVNLEITTPFDTSIIKNSKGSLLIMEQVFVGEKGSFDWSSVGLSPDSVFVDFKGFEFNITQTLFYAKGAKLTYIPMLENPIPGIFEFKPQEFKNPNKLSYPRFKSLSNTVDVKHLGGPEFHYRGGFSLAGKKIVSEGKYKGLAEIRVTGAGGTKYKAKSFRFIFEDSTVTAKLASIVLYDKYDSIYHPAVQINYGLHSQDLVITREKGHFKNTPYMASMFDINFTADMIKWHLPQDSLFVSTVSARTEIPLLIQSNEYYDRNIFNEVVGLYDYNPLKLVLAYSKKENTDTFYSDDLASARKLDPKVLKGAMLDLMRRGYINYNTLSGEVTLTKKAKHKGLAQRGKSDYDNILLFSKTDKGFNGILDLASQEFHFNGVEKFYLSKILDVSVDPDSSRITIMPNKDIKFNGKLAAGNFDYVGHEFIFRYDSFLVEMNQIDSIQFYVLEEDSRGGKRKKIDNSLAGIPKEGLEVKIDSSATRQVIDTTTTGFDQTEAPAIADNNQPQNMSTISGTSGVLYISKPNNKAGKEIIPNYPKFKGGGTGSVVYFDRPEILGGTYDKSMYFKLPPFDLDSLSDSDFSAIQFAGTFHSSGWFPEFAEKLHIMSDYSLGFEHSIPPEGYQLFGGNGRLYNRLSLDKRGLVGNGKLEFLTTVLESEAFIFYPDSVASSGFQYEMRNEEFNGVVFPQASAATYHMQWLPKKDSMYVRNIGTPFSLYEGDGTLDGSLIVTNKGVKGSGTLLTHNSETFSSNY
;
A
#
# COMPACT_ATOMS: atom_id res chain seq x y z
N MET A 1 22.74 88.37 37.64
CA MET A 1 22.83 86.93 37.29
C MET A 1 21.54 86.19 37.62
N LYS A 2 20.85 85.70 36.57
CA LYS A 2 20.20 84.37 36.43
C LYS A 2 19.02 84.00 37.37
N LYS A 3 17.80 83.90 36.80
CA LYS A 3 17.06 82.67 36.34
C LYS A 3 16.24 82.04 37.48
N LEU A 4 15.04 81.49 37.31
CA LEU A 4 14.00 81.45 36.27
C LEU A 4 12.79 80.75 36.95
N LEU A 5 11.56 81.20 36.64
CA LEU A 5 10.28 80.47 36.56
C LEU A 5 9.88 79.45 37.66
N ILE A 6 8.76 79.74 38.37
CA ILE A 6 7.68 78.79 38.72
C ILE A 6 6.54 79.51 39.50
N ILE A 7 5.29 79.25 39.08
CA ILE A 7 4.02 79.09 39.84
C ILE A 7 3.24 80.29 40.44
N ALA A 8 2.00 80.39 39.91
CA ALA A 8 0.68 80.67 40.51
C ALA A 8 0.35 82.02 41.18
N VAL A 9 -0.74 82.68 40.72
CA VAL A 9 -2.11 82.56 41.26
C VAL A 9 -3.05 83.59 40.58
N LEU A 10 -4.18 83.09 40.08
CA LEU A 10 -5.53 83.69 39.92
C LEU A 10 -5.70 85.14 39.40
N GLY A 11 -6.27 85.25 38.20
CA GLY A 11 -7.02 86.40 37.71
C GLY A 11 -8.14 85.94 36.79
N ILE A 12 -9.38 86.00 37.28
CA ILE A 12 -10.62 85.53 36.68
C ILE A 12 -10.90 86.26 35.36
N LEU A 13 -10.89 85.53 34.24
CA LEU A 13 -11.53 85.93 32.98
C LEU A 13 -12.26 84.70 32.43
N SER A 14 -13.36 84.35 33.10
CA SER A 14 -14.41 83.53 32.54
C SER A 14 -15.12 84.34 31.45
N LEU A 15 -14.58 84.28 30.23
CA LEU A 15 -15.40 84.49 29.03
C LEU A 15 -16.44 83.37 29.01
N LYS A 16 -17.58 83.62 29.66
CA LYS A 16 -18.84 82.99 29.29
C LYS A 16 -19.09 83.38 27.85
N ALA A 17 -18.67 82.53 26.91
CA ALA A 17 -19.36 82.44 25.64
C ALA A 17 -20.78 81.96 25.97
N GLN A 18 -21.66 82.92 26.23
CA GLN A 18 -23.08 82.70 26.34
C GLN A 18 -23.54 82.25 24.95
N SER A 19 -23.62 80.94 24.71
CA SER A 19 -24.40 80.45 23.57
C SER A 19 -25.82 80.95 23.82
N GLN A 20 -26.31 81.87 23.00
CA GLN A 20 -27.75 82.12 22.92
C GLN A 20 -28.37 80.76 22.55
N GLU A 21 -28.97 80.09 23.53
CA GLU A 21 -29.87 78.97 23.23
C GLU A 21 -31.06 79.57 22.51
N PHE A 22 -31.09 79.35 21.20
CA PHE A 22 -32.25 79.72 20.39
C PHE A 22 -33.46 78.90 20.89
N GLU A 23 -34.48 79.61 21.37
CA GLU A 23 -35.70 79.04 21.89
C GLU A 23 -36.75 78.99 20.77
N PHE A 24 -37.21 77.80 20.41
CA PHE A 24 -38.24 77.62 19.38
C PHE A 24 -39.56 78.25 19.83
N THR A 25 -40.30 78.90 18.92
CA THR A 25 -41.65 79.39 19.25
C THR A 25 -42.70 78.28 19.11
N TYR A 26 -42.34 77.16 18.46
CA TYR A 26 -43.16 75.96 18.23
C TYR A 26 -44.44 76.22 17.43
N LYS A 27 -44.53 77.35 16.70
CA LYS A 27 -45.65 77.67 15.81
C LYS A 27 -45.48 76.95 14.46
N LEU A 28 -46.46 76.14 14.07
CA LEU A 28 -46.38 75.28 12.87
C LEU A 28 -45.97 76.01 11.59
N GLY A 29 -46.53 77.22 11.36
CA GLY A 29 -46.28 78.00 10.14
C GLY A 29 -44.86 78.54 9.96
N VAL A 30 -44.05 78.61 11.03
CA VAL A 30 -42.66 79.13 11.00
C VAL A 30 -41.62 78.11 11.48
N PHE A 31 -42.06 76.97 12.02
CA PHE A 31 -41.19 76.02 12.71
C PHE A 31 -40.08 75.43 11.81
N GLY A 32 -40.37 75.10 10.55
CA GLY A 32 -39.35 74.65 9.60
C GLY A 32 -38.23 75.68 9.39
N ASP A 33 -38.58 76.97 9.29
CA ASP A 33 -37.62 78.07 9.16
C ASP A 33 -36.82 78.32 10.45
N GLU A 34 -37.45 78.11 11.61
CA GLU A 34 -36.76 78.14 12.91
C GLU A 34 -35.69 77.05 12.99
N VAL A 35 -36.02 75.80 12.64
CA VAL A 35 -35.05 74.68 12.65
C VAL A 35 -33.87 74.95 11.72
N ARG A 36 -34.13 75.47 10.52
CA ARG A 36 -33.09 75.91 9.57
C ARG A 36 -32.15 76.94 10.20
N THR A 37 -32.72 77.95 10.86
CA THR A 37 -31.94 79.02 11.50
C THR A 37 -31.08 78.47 12.63
N VAL A 38 -31.66 77.63 13.49
CA VAL A 38 -30.97 77.01 14.64
C VAL A 38 -29.78 76.15 14.20
N LEU A 39 -29.96 75.32 13.18
CA LEU A 39 -28.89 74.43 12.72
C LEU A 39 -27.79 75.20 11.96
N ARG A 40 -28.13 76.26 11.22
CA ARG A 40 -27.16 77.11 10.51
C ARG A 40 -26.24 77.88 11.46
N GLN A 41 -26.72 78.27 12.64
CA GLN A 41 -25.92 78.99 13.66
C GLN A 41 -24.85 78.13 14.34
N THR A 42 -24.80 76.82 14.07
CA THR A 42 -23.84 75.90 14.70
C THR A 42 -22.43 75.93 14.10
N ASN A 43 -22.18 76.72 13.06
CA ASN A 43 -20.92 76.74 12.28
C ASN A 43 -20.47 75.35 11.77
N ASN A 44 -21.42 74.43 11.55
CA ASN A 44 -21.18 73.12 10.97
C ASN A 44 -21.91 73.04 9.62
N GLU A 45 -21.17 72.82 8.53
CA GLU A 45 -21.73 72.79 7.17
C GLU A 45 -22.81 71.72 7.01
N GLU A 46 -22.60 70.53 7.58
CA GLU A 46 -23.58 69.44 7.54
C GLU A 46 -24.87 69.79 8.29
N SER A 47 -24.77 70.39 9.48
CA SER A 47 -25.95 70.88 10.22
C SER A 47 -26.72 71.94 9.42
N ALA A 48 -26.02 72.89 8.79
CA ALA A 48 -26.66 73.91 7.98
C ALA A 48 -27.41 73.30 6.77
N ALA A 49 -26.80 72.32 6.10
CA ALA A 49 -27.43 71.58 5.02
C ALA A 49 -28.68 70.79 5.48
N ILE A 50 -28.60 70.12 6.64
CA ILE A 50 -29.76 69.44 7.24
C ILE A 50 -30.87 70.43 7.56
N GLY A 51 -30.53 71.61 8.08
CA GLY A 51 -31.50 72.67 8.36
C GLY A 51 -32.26 73.13 7.10
N GLU A 52 -31.55 73.31 5.99
CA GLU A 52 -32.19 73.64 4.71
C GLU A 52 -33.07 72.48 4.21
N SER A 53 -32.54 71.25 4.23
CA SER A 53 -33.24 70.04 3.81
C SER A 53 -34.53 69.83 4.62
N PHE A 54 -34.48 70.03 5.94
CA PHE A 54 -35.65 69.93 6.81
C PHE A 54 -36.70 71.01 6.52
N ALA A 55 -36.29 72.26 6.27
CA ALA A 55 -37.24 73.33 5.94
C ALA A 55 -37.99 73.07 4.64
N ILE A 56 -37.36 72.41 3.68
CA ILE A 56 -37.99 71.93 2.45
C ILE A 56 -38.99 70.81 2.78
N ALA A 57 -38.53 69.76 3.47
CA ALA A 57 -39.36 68.62 3.87
C ALA A 57 -40.55 69.01 4.76
N TRP A 58 -40.42 70.06 5.58
CA TRP A 58 -41.44 70.55 6.50
C TRP A 58 -42.79 70.81 5.81
N ARG A 59 -42.74 71.28 4.56
CA ARG A 59 -43.93 71.64 3.78
C ARG A 59 -44.75 70.43 3.33
N ASP A 60 -44.10 69.28 3.23
CA ASP A 60 -44.72 68.04 2.74
C ASP A 60 -45.29 67.17 3.88
N TYR A 61 -45.00 67.53 5.14
CA TYR A 61 -45.67 66.91 6.30
C TYR A 61 -47.10 67.43 6.46
N SER A 62 -48.04 66.51 6.73
CA SER A 62 -49.41 66.89 7.09
C SER A 62 -49.45 67.69 8.40
N PRO A 63 -50.47 68.55 8.63
CA PRO A 63 -50.57 69.33 9.87
C PRO A 63 -50.53 68.50 11.16
N GLU A 64 -51.03 67.26 11.10
CA GLU A 64 -50.99 66.31 12.22
C GLU A 64 -49.55 65.86 12.52
N LEU A 65 -48.78 65.48 11.49
CA LEU A 65 -47.38 65.09 11.65
C LEU A 65 -46.51 66.28 12.05
N GLN A 66 -46.76 67.48 11.50
CA GLN A 66 -46.11 68.72 11.92
C GLN A 66 -46.32 68.97 13.42
N THR A 67 -47.55 68.83 13.92
CA THR A 67 -47.86 68.98 15.36
C THR A 67 -47.11 67.95 16.21
N LYS A 68 -46.96 66.72 15.72
CA LYS A 68 -46.23 65.68 16.43
C LYS A 68 -44.72 65.95 16.48
N ILE A 69 -44.13 66.40 15.36
CA ILE A 69 -42.71 66.76 15.27
C ILE A 69 -42.38 67.94 16.19
N THR A 70 -43.22 68.99 16.23
CA THR A 70 -43.00 70.14 17.13
C THR A 70 -43.09 69.72 18.60
N LYS A 71 -44.06 68.86 18.95
CA LYS A 71 -44.20 68.30 20.30
C LYS A 71 -42.95 67.49 20.71
N GLN A 72 -42.49 66.57 19.85
CA GLN A 72 -41.28 65.79 20.09
C GLN A 72 -40.04 66.68 20.25
N THR A 73 -39.91 67.71 19.41
CA THR A 73 -38.81 68.68 19.53
C THR A 73 -38.82 69.37 20.89
N LYS A 74 -39.99 69.82 21.35
CA LYS A 74 -40.15 70.47 22.66
C LYS A 74 -39.73 69.54 23.79
N GLN A 75 -40.12 68.27 23.71
CA GLN A 75 -39.76 67.26 24.70
C GLN A 75 -38.26 66.96 24.70
N LEU A 76 -37.66 66.72 23.53
CA LEU A 76 -36.21 66.54 23.39
C LEU A 76 -35.44 67.72 23.99
N LYS A 77 -35.86 68.96 23.70
CA LYS A 77 -35.27 70.16 24.29
C LYS A 77 -35.41 70.18 25.82
N SER A 78 -36.58 69.84 26.36
CA SER A 78 -36.81 69.77 27.81
C SER A 78 -35.96 68.70 28.52
N GLN A 79 -35.60 67.63 27.82
CA GLN A 79 -34.69 66.59 28.32
C GLN A 79 -33.20 66.98 28.22
N GLY A 80 -32.88 68.17 27.67
CA GLY A 80 -31.50 68.65 27.51
C GLY A 80 -30.85 68.32 26.15
N ALA A 81 -31.63 68.02 25.11
CA ALA A 81 -31.09 67.74 23.78
C ALA A 81 -30.34 68.94 23.19
N LYS A 82 -29.02 68.78 23.05
CA LYS A 82 -28.14 69.75 22.37
C LYS A 82 -28.44 69.83 20.87
N THR A 83 -28.23 71.01 20.28
CA THR A 83 -28.37 71.23 18.83
C THR A 83 -27.49 70.27 18.02
N ILE A 84 -26.24 70.07 18.47
CA ILE A 84 -25.35 68.99 18.02
C ILE A 84 -24.99 68.16 19.26
N PRO A 85 -25.11 66.82 19.23
CA PRO A 85 -25.47 66.01 18.07
C PRO A 85 -26.97 65.63 17.96
N HIS A 86 -27.78 65.80 19.01
CA HIS A 86 -29.14 65.22 19.09
C HIS A 86 -30.14 65.79 18.07
N LEU A 87 -30.40 67.12 18.10
CA LEU A 87 -31.40 67.72 17.22
C LEU A 87 -30.98 67.63 15.74
N LYS A 88 -29.68 67.74 15.48
CA LYS A 88 -29.11 67.49 14.14
C LYS A 88 -29.53 66.12 13.59
N GLN A 89 -29.38 65.03 14.36
CA GLN A 89 -29.74 63.69 13.88
C GLN A 89 -31.26 63.51 13.77
N PHE A 90 -32.04 64.05 14.72
CA PHE A 90 -33.50 63.98 14.69
C PHE A 90 -34.09 64.66 13.45
N PHE A 91 -33.69 65.91 13.19
CA PHE A 91 -34.16 66.65 12.02
C PHE A 91 -33.56 66.12 10.72
N GLY A 92 -32.34 65.61 10.74
CA GLY A 92 -31.74 64.91 9.60
C GLY A 92 -32.56 63.70 9.19
N ALA A 93 -32.92 62.82 10.14
CA ALA A 93 -33.77 61.67 9.85
C ALA A 93 -35.12 62.06 9.25
N LEU A 94 -35.76 63.11 9.77
CA LEU A 94 -37.04 63.61 9.25
C LEU A 94 -36.88 64.20 7.83
N ALA A 95 -35.87 65.02 7.60
CA ALA A 95 -35.59 65.58 6.29
C ALA A 95 -35.40 64.47 5.25
N SER A 96 -34.57 63.48 5.57
CA SER A 96 -34.24 62.37 4.67
C SER A 96 -35.39 61.41 4.44
N ALA A 97 -36.27 61.21 5.43
CA ALA A 97 -37.48 60.41 5.24
C ALA A 97 -38.38 60.96 4.11
N ILE A 98 -38.40 62.28 3.88
CA ILE A 98 -39.16 62.91 2.80
C ILE A 98 -38.33 63.05 1.54
N ASN A 99 -37.16 63.67 1.66
CA ASN A 99 -36.39 64.15 0.51
C ASN A 99 -35.61 63.04 -0.20
N ASP A 100 -35.12 62.05 0.56
CA ASP A 100 -34.26 60.99 0.04
C ASP A 100 -35.04 59.67 -0.11
N GLU A 101 -35.75 59.25 0.95
CA GLU A 101 -36.47 57.96 0.97
C GLU A 101 -37.83 58.00 0.27
N HIS A 102 -38.45 59.19 0.20
CA HIS A 102 -39.85 59.36 -0.22
C HIS A 102 -40.83 58.48 0.57
N ALA A 103 -40.66 58.42 1.89
CA ALA A 103 -41.42 57.55 2.78
C ALA A 103 -42.93 57.86 2.74
N SER A 104 -43.75 56.81 2.74
CA SER A 104 -45.21 56.96 2.74
C SER A 104 -45.72 57.62 4.03
N VAL A 105 -46.90 58.24 3.98
CA VAL A 105 -47.55 58.82 5.17
C VAL A 105 -47.70 57.77 6.29
N LYS A 106 -47.98 56.51 5.95
CA LYS A 106 -48.06 55.40 6.91
C LYS A 106 -46.70 55.16 7.60
N THR A 107 -45.62 55.08 6.83
CA THR A 107 -44.25 54.88 7.31
C THR A 107 -43.78 56.06 8.19
N LEU A 108 -44.06 57.30 7.77
CA LEU A 108 -43.74 58.50 8.55
C LEU A 108 -44.51 58.53 9.88
N THR A 109 -45.79 58.13 9.85
CA THR A 109 -46.61 58.03 11.06
C THR A 109 -46.05 56.98 12.02
N SER A 110 -45.70 55.80 11.51
CA SER A 110 -45.10 54.72 12.31
C SER A 110 -43.73 55.13 12.88
N TYR A 111 -42.87 55.75 12.06
CA TYR A 111 -41.57 56.27 12.50
C TYR A 111 -41.73 57.26 13.64
N LEU A 112 -42.66 58.22 13.51
CA LEU A 112 -42.93 59.20 14.56
C LEU A 112 -43.56 58.58 15.81
N LEU A 113 -44.29 57.47 15.72
CA LEU A 113 -44.81 56.75 16.89
C LEU A 113 -43.68 56.06 17.64
N VAL A 114 -42.81 55.36 16.93
CA VAL A 114 -41.64 54.69 17.50
C VAL A 114 -40.66 55.72 18.06
N SER A 115 -40.39 56.82 17.35
CA SER A 115 -39.53 57.89 17.83
C SER A 115 -40.05 58.52 19.12
N GLN A 116 -41.38 58.66 19.27
CA GLN A 116 -41.98 59.16 20.50
C GLN A 116 -41.65 58.23 21.67
N LYS A 117 -41.89 56.92 21.51
CA LYS A 117 -41.57 55.93 22.54
C LYS A 117 -40.08 55.91 22.86
N VAL A 118 -39.21 56.06 21.85
CA VAL A 118 -37.76 56.14 22.06
C VAL A 118 -37.36 57.36 22.91
N VAL A 119 -38.03 58.49 22.71
CA VAL A 119 -37.82 59.71 23.51
C VAL A 119 -38.40 59.58 24.92
N ASP A 120 -39.47 58.79 25.08
CA ASP A 120 -40.13 58.55 26.36
C ASP A 120 -39.35 57.55 27.24
N GLU A 121 -38.84 56.47 26.64
CA GLU A 121 -38.30 55.31 27.36
C GLU A 121 -36.76 55.28 27.45
N TYR A 122 -36.03 55.93 26.54
CA TYR A 122 -34.56 55.88 26.51
C TYR A 122 -33.90 57.22 26.89
N PRO A 123 -32.74 57.19 27.57
CA PRO A 123 -31.93 58.40 27.78
C PRO A 123 -31.44 58.99 26.46
N LEU A 124 -31.28 60.32 26.40
CA LEU A 124 -30.79 61.03 25.21
C LEU A 124 -29.48 60.47 24.62
N SER A 125 -28.58 59.97 25.47
CA SER A 125 -27.31 59.34 25.06
C SER A 125 -27.50 58.05 24.26
N GLN A 126 -28.64 57.38 24.40
CA GLN A 126 -29.02 56.17 23.67
C GLN A 126 -29.98 56.50 22.52
N SER A 127 -30.99 57.35 22.74
CA SER A 127 -31.96 57.75 21.71
C SER A 127 -31.31 58.35 20.45
N ILE A 128 -30.13 58.96 20.60
CA ILE A 128 -29.37 59.46 19.45
C ILE A 128 -28.97 58.36 18.45
N ASN A 129 -28.71 57.13 18.90
CA ASN A 129 -28.38 56.02 18.02
C ASN A 129 -29.57 55.66 17.14
N PHE A 130 -30.79 55.65 17.69
CA PHE A 130 -32.01 55.47 16.92
C PHE A 130 -32.14 56.51 15.79
N PHE A 131 -31.95 57.79 16.10
CA PHE A 131 -32.03 58.85 15.09
C PHE A 131 -30.92 58.79 14.06
N LYS A 132 -29.70 58.46 14.48
CA LYS A 132 -28.55 58.29 13.57
C LYS A 132 -28.76 57.11 12.61
N THR A 133 -29.20 55.96 13.10
CA THR A 133 -29.47 54.78 12.27
C THR A 133 -30.65 55.03 11.33
N SER A 134 -31.73 55.65 11.84
CA SER A 134 -32.89 56.00 11.02
C SER A 134 -32.52 56.97 9.90
N ARG A 135 -31.71 57.99 10.20
CA ARG A 135 -31.20 58.93 9.20
C ARG A 135 -30.35 58.20 8.14
N SER A 136 -29.36 57.43 8.57
CA SER A 136 -28.51 56.64 7.65
C SER A 136 -29.34 55.76 6.71
N PHE A 137 -30.36 55.10 7.28
CA PHE A 137 -31.27 54.26 6.53
C PHE A 137 -32.14 55.05 5.53
N PHE A 138 -32.69 56.20 5.91
CA PHE A 138 -33.45 57.04 4.99
C PHE A 138 -32.58 57.72 3.92
N GLU A 139 -31.38 58.16 4.26
CA GLU A 139 -30.47 58.85 3.32
C GLU A 139 -29.90 57.90 2.26
N THR A 140 -29.55 56.68 2.66
CA THR A 140 -28.72 55.79 1.82
C THR A 140 -29.23 54.36 1.72
N GLY A 141 -30.24 53.98 2.51
CA GLY A 141 -30.62 52.58 2.72
C GLY A 141 -29.66 51.81 3.63
N ALA A 142 -28.60 52.43 4.16
CA ALA A 142 -27.64 51.75 5.03
C ALA A 142 -28.20 51.56 6.43
N ILE A 143 -28.31 50.30 6.86
CA ILE A 143 -28.64 49.92 8.23
C ILE A 143 -27.40 49.85 9.12
N TYR A 144 -26.21 49.72 8.51
CA TYR A 144 -24.93 49.94 9.17
C TYR A 144 -23.91 50.52 8.18
N HIS A 145 -23.04 51.42 8.68
CA HIS A 145 -22.05 52.09 7.84
C HIS A 145 -20.75 52.39 8.61
N SER A 146 -19.64 51.82 8.14
CA SER A 146 -18.27 52.08 8.61
C SER A 146 -17.30 52.18 7.41
N LYS A 147 -16.03 52.56 7.65
CA LYS A 147 -15.04 52.71 6.57
C LYS A 147 -14.69 51.38 5.86
N GLY A 148 -14.78 50.26 6.56
CA GLY A 148 -14.39 48.93 6.05
C GLY A 148 -15.53 47.96 5.82
N TYR A 149 -16.75 48.33 6.20
CA TYR A 149 -17.93 47.47 6.15
C TYR A 149 -19.19 48.32 6.11
N GLN A 150 -20.03 48.06 5.12
CA GLN A 150 -21.33 48.69 4.94
C GLN A 150 -22.39 47.60 4.75
N LEU A 151 -23.57 47.83 5.32
CA LEU A 151 -24.72 46.93 5.20
C LEU A 151 -25.93 47.74 4.74
N PHE A 152 -26.39 47.47 3.52
CA PHE A 152 -27.51 48.15 2.89
C PHE A 152 -28.75 47.27 2.84
N ALA A 153 -29.91 47.84 3.15
CA ALA A 153 -31.20 47.21 2.93
C ALA A 153 -31.73 47.62 1.56
N GLN A 154 -31.68 46.76 0.54
CA GLN A 154 -32.17 47.05 -0.81
C GLN A 154 -33.50 46.36 -1.11
N ASN A 155 -34.20 46.81 -2.16
CA ASN A 155 -35.48 46.23 -2.61
C ASN A 155 -36.46 45.98 -1.45
N ARG A 156 -36.62 47.02 -0.62
CA ARG A 156 -37.19 46.95 0.72
C ARG A 156 -38.66 47.35 0.77
N THR A 157 -39.44 46.64 1.57
CA THR A 157 -40.75 47.06 2.09
C THR A 157 -40.68 46.99 3.60
N TYR A 158 -40.94 48.10 4.29
CA TYR A 158 -40.71 48.18 5.73
C TYR A 158 -41.67 49.11 6.48
N MET A 159 -41.69 48.96 7.79
CA MET A 159 -42.38 49.84 8.73
C MET A 159 -41.59 49.95 10.04
N PHE A 160 -41.82 51.01 10.81
CA PHE A 160 -41.26 51.14 12.14
C PHE A 160 -42.25 50.58 13.15
N GLU A 161 -41.79 49.67 14.01
CA GLU A 161 -42.60 49.11 15.09
C GLU A 161 -41.86 49.19 16.42
N TYR A 162 -42.63 49.18 17.51
CA TYR A 162 -42.08 49.14 18.86
C TYR A 162 -42.56 47.86 19.51
N GLY A 163 -41.65 46.89 19.59
CA GLY A 163 -41.88 45.60 20.22
C GLY A 163 -42.13 45.76 21.71
N VAL A 164 -43.13 45.05 22.23
CA VAL A 164 -43.49 45.03 23.65
C VAL A 164 -43.23 43.63 24.17
N GLU A 165 -42.68 43.54 25.38
CA GLU A 165 -42.44 42.28 26.06
C GLU A 165 -43.78 41.59 26.38
N GLU A 166 -44.15 40.55 25.61
CA GLU A 166 -45.14 39.57 26.03
C GLU A 166 -44.38 38.40 26.64
N LEU A 167 -44.42 38.27 27.98
CA LEU A 167 -43.75 37.20 28.74
C LEU A 167 -44.18 35.79 28.25
N PRO A 168 -43.30 35.01 27.61
CA PRO A 168 -43.44 33.56 27.50
C PRO A 168 -42.66 32.89 28.66
N PRO A 169 -42.95 31.63 29.02
CA PRO A 169 -42.29 30.97 30.15
C PRO A 169 -40.79 30.85 29.91
N ALA A 170 -40.02 31.09 30.98
CA ALA A 170 -38.57 31.03 30.98
C ALA A 170 -38.06 29.65 30.53
N ILE A 171 -37.28 29.64 29.45
CA ILE A 171 -36.35 28.56 29.14
C ILE A 171 -34.96 29.19 29.30
N ILE A 172 -34.23 28.71 30.31
CA ILE A 172 -32.83 29.00 30.51
C ILE A 172 -32.07 27.89 29.79
N GLU A 173 -31.36 28.22 28.73
CA GLU A 173 -30.23 27.42 28.25
C GLU A 173 -29.09 28.38 27.97
N ASP A 174 -28.18 28.49 28.93
CA ASP A 174 -26.81 28.91 28.66
C ASP A 174 -26.20 27.83 27.76
N THR A 175 -25.98 28.16 26.49
CA THR A 175 -25.13 27.37 25.60
C THR A 175 -23.91 28.22 25.28
N GLU A 176 -22.75 27.79 25.79
CA GLU A 176 -21.47 28.25 25.28
C GLU A 176 -21.43 27.91 23.78
N GLU A 177 -21.24 28.91 22.93
CA GLU A 177 -21.13 28.71 21.48
C GLU A 177 -19.72 28.16 21.17
N GLU A 178 -19.60 26.85 20.98
CA GLU A 178 -18.43 26.25 20.34
C GLU A 178 -18.35 26.71 18.86
N ASP A 179 -17.16 27.12 18.41
CA ASP A 179 -16.92 27.50 17.02
C ASP A 179 -16.86 26.24 16.15
N VAL A 180 -18.02 25.85 15.60
CA VAL A 180 -18.21 24.61 14.83
C VAL A 180 -17.32 24.54 13.58
N PHE A 181 -16.69 25.64 13.14
CA PHE A 181 -15.84 25.71 11.94
C PHE A 181 -14.34 25.91 12.22
N GLU A 182 -13.88 25.80 13.47
CA GLU A 182 -12.48 26.02 13.85
C GLU A 182 -11.49 25.14 13.06
N ASP A 183 -11.83 23.86 12.86
CA ASP A 183 -11.05 22.84 12.10
C ASP A 183 -10.74 23.21 10.63
N TRP A 184 -11.36 24.26 10.10
CA TRP A 184 -11.22 24.69 8.70
C TRP A 184 -10.16 25.77 8.52
N ASN A 185 -9.72 26.37 9.63
CA ASN A 185 -8.71 27.43 9.64
C ASN A 185 -7.30 26.90 9.93
N GLU A 186 -7.18 25.61 10.31
CA GLU A 186 -5.92 24.90 10.40
C GLU A 186 -5.42 24.48 9.00
N GLU A 187 -5.00 25.44 8.20
CA GLU A 187 -4.13 25.12 7.06
C GLU A 187 -2.76 24.65 7.58
N GLU A 188 -2.43 23.42 7.22
CA GLU A 188 -1.29 22.62 7.66
C GLU A 188 0.05 23.37 7.51
N ASN A 189 0.60 23.85 8.63
CA ASN A 189 2.01 24.22 8.74
C ASN A 189 2.83 22.93 8.84
N TYR A 190 3.12 22.29 7.70
CA TYR A 190 4.05 21.17 7.64
C TYR A 190 5.47 21.67 7.86
N ASN A 191 5.90 21.74 9.12
CA ASN A 191 7.30 21.56 9.49
C ASN A 191 7.41 21.05 10.93
N ASP A 192 8.16 19.95 11.04
CA ASP A 192 8.92 19.42 12.18
C ASP A 192 8.19 18.92 13.45
N ASP A 193 8.24 17.59 13.58
CA ASP A 193 9.04 16.91 14.60
C ASP A 193 8.93 17.44 16.03
N ASN A 194 7.79 17.18 16.66
CA ASN A 194 7.75 16.54 17.97
C ASN A 194 6.33 16.03 18.20
N TRP A 195 6.15 14.97 18.97
CA TRP A 195 5.00 14.69 19.85
C TRP A 195 5.04 13.21 20.22
N ASP A 196 5.93 12.93 21.16
CA ASP A 196 5.73 11.87 22.13
C ASP A 196 4.73 12.37 23.20
N SER A 197 3.84 11.47 23.60
CA SER A 197 2.97 11.53 24.79
C SER A 197 2.20 12.84 25.08
N ASN A 198 0.95 12.94 24.60
CA ASN A 198 -0.20 13.03 25.51
C ASN A 198 -1.49 12.86 24.72
N TRP A 199 -2.26 11.83 25.07
CA TRP A 199 -3.68 11.80 24.77
C TRP A 199 -4.33 12.80 25.71
N GLU A 200 -4.39 14.07 25.32
CA GLU A 200 -5.48 14.91 25.79
C GLU A 200 -6.76 14.30 25.24
N ASP A 201 -7.39 13.61 26.18
CA ASP A 201 -8.70 12.99 26.13
C ASP A 201 -9.69 14.14 25.98
N ASP A 202 -9.98 14.54 24.75
CA ASP A 202 -11.26 15.17 24.50
C ASP A 202 -12.29 14.03 24.61
N THR A 203 -12.70 13.80 25.85
CA THR A 203 -13.67 12.77 26.24
C THR A 203 -14.95 13.04 25.48
N THR A 204 -15.08 12.38 24.34
CA THR A 204 -16.22 12.52 23.45
C THR A 204 -17.33 11.65 24.03
N ASP A 205 -18.32 12.31 24.62
CA ASP A 205 -19.58 11.67 24.96
C ASP A 205 -20.17 11.01 23.71
N TYR A 206 -20.57 9.75 23.88
CA TYR A 206 -21.20 8.96 22.84
C TYR A 206 -22.59 9.51 22.57
N TYR A 207 -22.75 10.24 21.46
CA TYR A 207 -24.06 10.53 20.91
C TYR A 207 -24.45 9.40 19.93
N GLU A 208 -25.47 8.62 20.28
CA GLU A 208 -26.20 7.82 19.29
C GLU A 208 -26.77 8.74 18.21
N GLU A 209 -26.67 8.36 16.94
CA GLU A 209 -27.21 9.16 15.83
C GLU A 209 -28.73 9.33 15.99
N PRO A 210 -29.27 10.56 16.13
CA PRO A 210 -30.70 10.77 16.10
C PRO A 210 -31.24 10.44 14.71
N ALA A 211 -32.42 9.82 14.62
CA ALA A 211 -33.09 9.62 13.34
C ALA A 211 -33.24 10.96 12.58
N ILE A 212 -33.12 10.94 11.25
CA ILE A 212 -33.11 12.14 10.38
C ILE A 212 -34.28 13.10 10.67
N SER A 213 -35.43 12.58 11.12
CA SER A 213 -36.61 13.41 11.44
C SER A 213 -36.45 14.27 12.70
N ILE A 214 -35.44 14.03 13.52
CA ILE A 214 -35.17 14.72 14.80
C ILE A 214 -34.06 15.79 14.63
N LEU A 215 -33.47 15.92 13.44
CA LEU A 215 -32.30 16.77 13.17
C LEU A 215 -32.65 18.18 12.63
N GLU A 216 -33.90 18.66 12.72
CA GLU A 216 -34.16 20.09 12.51
C GLU A 216 -33.97 20.82 13.84
N GLU A 217 -32.89 21.61 13.98
CA GLU A 217 -32.81 22.59 15.05
C GLU A 217 -33.92 23.62 14.83
N GLU A 218 -34.93 23.64 15.71
CA GLU A 218 -35.91 24.73 15.75
C GLU A 218 -35.20 26.02 16.18
N VAL A 219 -34.83 26.85 15.20
CA VAL A 219 -34.34 28.20 15.48
C VAL A 219 -35.55 29.08 15.78
N LEU A 220 -35.88 29.21 17.07
CA LEU A 220 -36.87 30.19 17.52
C LEU A 220 -36.30 31.60 17.27
N THR A 221 -36.94 32.37 16.38
CA THR A 221 -36.61 33.79 16.23
C THR A 221 -37.05 34.52 17.49
N ARG A 222 -36.11 35.20 18.18
CA ARG A 222 -36.43 35.99 19.37
C ARG A 222 -37.52 37.03 19.07
N PRO A 223 -38.39 37.36 20.04
CA PRO A 223 -39.39 38.40 19.86
C PRO A 223 -38.70 39.74 19.57
N VAL A 224 -39.35 40.57 18.76
CA VAL A 224 -38.92 41.95 18.54
C VAL A 224 -39.17 42.71 19.83
N LEU A 225 -38.12 43.21 20.48
CA LEU A 225 -38.19 44.03 21.69
C LEU A 225 -37.65 45.43 21.40
N GLY A 226 -38.39 46.47 21.82
CA GLY A 226 -37.98 47.87 21.62
C GLY A 226 -38.16 48.37 20.18
N PRO A 227 -37.50 49.49 19.79
CA PRO A 227 -37.70 50.13 18.50
C PRO A 227 -37.01 49.36 17.36
N ALA A 228 -37.80 48.96 16.36
CA ALA A 228 -37.32 48.16 15.25
C ALA A 228 -37.78 48.69 13.88
N ILE A 229 -37.01 48.36 12.84
CA ILE A 229 -37.45 48.43 11.44
C ILE A 229 -37.86 47.03 11.02
N VAL A 230 -39.15 46.82 10.81
CA VAL A 230 -39.72 45.54 10.38
C VAL A 230 -39.79 45.52 8.87
N PHE A 231 -39.17 44.52 8.25
CA PHE A 231 -39.11 44.33 6.80
C PHE A 231 -39.97 43.13 6.39
N ASP A 232 -41.01 43.38 5.60
CA ASP A 232 -41.80 42.33 4.95
C ASP A 232 -41.02 41.67 3.79
N LYS A 233 -40.14 42.45 3.16
CA LYS A 233 -39.22 42.05 2.10
C LYS A 233 -38.00 42.94 2.12
N VAL A 234 -36.80 42.37 2.07
CA VAL A 234 -35.53 43.12 1.96
C VAL A 234 -34.43 42.23 1.38
N ASN A 235 -33.51 42.82 0.63
CA ASN A 235 -32.21 42.23 0.34
C ASN A 235 -31.16 42.93 1.21
N LEU A 236 -30.32 42.18 1.92
CA LEU A 236 -29.24 42.74 2.74
C LEU A 236 -27.94 42.63 1.96
N GLU A 237 -27.46 43.74 1.42
CA GLU A 237 -26.20 43.83 0.70
C GLU A 237 -25.07 44.17 1.68
N ILE A 238 -24.13 43.24 1.81
CA ILE A 238 -22.89 43.34 2.58
C ILE A 238 -21.79 43.80 1.62
N THR A 239 -21.25 44.99 1.87
CA THR A 239 -20.19 45.59 1.04
C THR A 239 -18.93 45.82 1.86
N THR A 240 -17.80 45.31 1.38
CA THR A 240 -16.45 45.57 1.91
C THR A 240 -15.54 46.13 0.79
N PRO A 241 -14.31 46.60 1.08
CA PRO A 241 -13.41 47.11 0.03
C PRO A 241 -13.02 46.10 -1.06
N PHE A 242 -13.28 44.81 -0.85
CA PHE A 242 -12.82 43.72 -1.72
C PHE A 242 -13.90 42.70 -2.07
N ASP A 243 -15.10 42.78 -1.46
CA ASP A 243 -16.18 41.81 -1.68
C ASP A 243 -17.56 42.48 -1.56
N THR A 244 -18.54 41.94 -2.28
CA THR A 244 -19.95 42.31 -2.15
C THR A 244 -20.81 41.05 -2.22
N SER A 245 -21.57 40.81 -1.16
CA SER A 245 -22.41 39.63 -1.01
C SER A 245 -23.82 40.03 -0.57
N ILE A 246 -24.84 39.27 -0.95
CA ILE A 246 -26.24 39.66 -0.74
C ILE A 246 -27.02 38.52 -0.11
N ILE A 247 -27.65 38.78 1.04
CA ILE A 247 -28.73 37.94 1.56
C ILE A 247 -30.02 38.37 0.86
N LYS A 248 -30.60 37.48 0.05
CA LYS A 248 -31.73 37.77 -0.84
C LYS A 248 -33.06 37.39 -0.19
N ASN A 249 -34.13 38.06 -0.64
CA ASN A 249 -35.52 37.70 -0.32
C ASN A 249 -35.81 37.55 1.18
N SER A 250 -35.14 38.35 2.00
CA SER A 250 -35.24 38.27 3.44
C SER A 250 -36.53 38.89 3.95
N LYS A 251 -37.01 38.38 5.08
CA LYS A 251 -38.05 38.97 5.92
C LYS A 251 -37.53 38.98 7.35
N GLY A 252 -37.69 40.07 8.09
CA GLY A 252 -37.16 40.17 9.44
C GLY A 252 -37.18 41.58 10.00
N SER A 253 -36.57 41.75 11.17
CA SER A 253 -36.59 42.99 11.93
C SER A 253 -35.18 43.42 12.32
N LEU A 254 -34.87 44.69 12.08
CA LEU A 254 -33.67 45.34 12.61
C LEU A 254 -33.97 45.90 13.99
N LEU A 255 -33.41 45.30 15.04
CA LEU A 255 -33.44 45.82 16.40
C LEU A 255 -32.41 46.94 16.51
N ILE A 256 -32.86 48.19 16.36
CA ILE A 256 -31.95 49.33 16.16
C ILE A 256 -31.02 49.54 17.36
N MET A 257 -31.54 49.36 18.59
CA MET A 257 -30.78 49.60 19.82
C MET A 257 -29.76 48.50 20.11
N GLU A 258 -30.06 47.25 19.73
CA GLU A 258 -29.18 46.10 19.89
C GLU A 258 -28.19 45.97 18.73
N GLN A 259 -28.43 46.65 17.61
CA GLN A 259 -27.67 46.51 16.36
C GLN A 259 -27.68 45.06 15.84
N VAL A 260 -28.82 44.39 15.98
CA VAL A 260 -29.02 43.01 15.51
C VAL A 260 -30.11 42.99 14.46
N PHE A 261 -29.88 42.25 13.38
CA PHE A 261 -30.93 41.88 12.44
C PHE A 261 -31.43 40.47 12.80
N VAL A 262 -32.74 40.34 13.05
CA VAL A 262 -33.42 39.07 13.32
C VAL A 262 -34.25 38.72 12.09
N GLY A 263 -33.80 37.75 11.30
CA GLY A 263 -34.44 37.29 10.08
C GLY A 263 -35.33 36.07 10.30
N GLU A 264 -36.57 36.12 9.80
CA GLU A 264 -37.48 34.96 9.75
C GLU A 264 -37.12 34.02 8.59
N LYS A 265 -36.72 34.60 7.46
CA LYS A 265 -36.29 33.88 6.25
C LYS A 265 -35.35 34.73 5.43
N GLY A 266 -34.61 34.10 4.54
CA GLY A 266 -33.73 34.70 3.56
C GLY A 266 -32.95 33.62 2.81
N SER A 267 -32.19 33.98 1.79
CA SER A 267 -31.30 33.04 1.11
C SER A 267 -29.94 33.64 0.79
N PHE A 268 -28.93 32.77 0.70
CA PHE A 268 -27.57 33.14 0.34
C PHE A 268 -26.99 32.13 -0.65
N ASP A 269 -26.21 32.57 -1.62
CA ASP A 269 -25.68 31.71 -2.70
C ASP A 269 -24.14 31.72 -2.77
N TRP A 270 -23.58 30.80 -3.56
CA TRP A 270 -22.13 30.67 -3.78
C TRP A 270 -21.63 31.42 -5.02
N SER A 271 -22.35 32.46 -5.48
CA SER A 271 -21.93 33.22 -6.67
C SER A 271 -20.61 33.95 -6.48
N SER A 272 -20.24 34.30 -5.23
CA SER A 272 -18.95 34.93 -4.89
C SER A 272 -17.73 34.06 -5.24
N VAL A 273 -17.89 32.73 -5.26
CA VAL A 273 -16.86 31.80 -5.73
C VAL A 273 -17.12 31.29 -7.14
N GLY A 274 -18.19 31.73 -7.81
CA GLY A 274 -18.52 31.37 -9.19
C GLY A 274 -19.32 30.07 -9.35
N LEU A 275 -20.04 29.62 -8.31
CA LEU A 275 -21.07 28.58 -8.46
C LEU A 275 -22.40 29.24 -8.86
N SER A 276 -23.24 28.49 -9.59
CA SER A 276 -24.53 29.03 -10.09
C SER A 276 -25.49 29.29 -8.92
N PRO A 277 -26.04 30.51 -8.80
CA PRO A 277 -26.97 30.86 -7.72
C PRO A 277 -28.31 30.12 -7.81
N ASP A 278 -28.66 29.62 -9.00
CA ASP A 278 -29.88 28.82 -9.20
C ASP A 278 -29.68 27.34 -8.80
N SER A 279 -28.44 26.93 -8.52
CA SER A 279 -28.08 25.53 -8.24
C SER A 279 -27.43 25.31 -6.89
N VAL A 280 -26.78 26.33 -6.32
CA VAL A 280 -26.03 26.25 -5.05
C VAL A 280 -26.38 27.44 -4.17
N PHE A 281 -27.30 27.21 -3.23
CA PHE A 281 -27.77 28.22 -2.30
C PHE A 281 -28.26 27.60 -1.00
N VAL A 282 -28.27 28.39 0.06
CA VAL A 282 -28.93 28.07 1.33
C VAL A 282 -30.18 28.90 1.50
N ASP A 283 -31.24 28.28 2.02
CA ASP A 283 -32.41 28.96 2.55
C ASP A 283 -32.33 28.98 4.08
N PHE A 284 -32.61 30.13 4.69
CA PHE A 284 -32.65 30.31 6.13
C PHE A 284 -34.08 30.17 6.65
N LYS A 285 -34.27 29.39 7.73
CA LYS A 285 -35.50 29.29 8.51
C LYS A 285 -35.22 29.84 9.92
N GLY A 286 -35.18 31.16 10.05
CA GLY A 286 -34.66 31.84 11.22
C GLY A 286 -33.14 32.05 11.15
N PHE A 287 -32.68 33.28 11.33
CA PHE A 287 -31.26 33.62 11.52
C PHE A 287 -31.14 34.97 12.22
N GLU A 288 -30.01 35.23 12.86
CA GLU A 288 -29.72 36.54 13.43
C GLU A 288 -28.23 36.84 13.37
N PHE A 289 -27.90 38.12 13.27
CA PHE A 289 -26.51 38.54 13.29
C PHE A 289 -26.36 39.98 13.75
N ASN A 290 -25.19 40.27 14.33
CA ASN A 290 -24.82 41.61 14.70
C ASN A 290 -24.42 42.40 13.44
N ILE A 291 -25.16 43.45 13.12
CA ILE A 291 -24.95 44.25 11.90
C ILE A 291 -23.62 45.02 11.90
N THR A 292 -22.90 45.04 13.04
CA THR A 292 -21.59 45.68 13.17
C THR A 292 -20.42 44.72 12.87
N GLN A 293 -20.70 43.42 12.81
CA GLN A 293 -19.71 42.38 12.49
C GLN A 293 -19.84 41.97 11.02
N THR A 294 -18.70 41.57 10.42
CA THR A 294 -18.65 41.04 9.05
C THR A 294 -18.91 39.54 8.98
N LEU A 295 -18.87 38.86 10.12
CA LEU A 295 -19.11 37.43 10.27
C LEU A 295 -20.56 37.22 10.66
N PHE A 296 -21.24 36.26 10.03
CA PHE A 296 -22.53 35.80 10.51
C PHE A 296 -22.72 34.29 10.34
N TYR A 297 -23.53 33.73 11.24
CA TYR A 297 -23.87 32.31 11.30
C TYR A 297 -25.38 32.12 11.18
N ALA A 298 -25.80 31.01 10.57
CA ALA A 298 -27.20 30.58 10.57
C ALA A 298 -27.27 29.08 10.85
N LYS A 299 -27.74 28.71 12.05
CA LYS A 299 -27.86 27.31 12.51
C LYS A 299 -28.99 26.53 11.80
N GLY A 300 -30.03 27.24 11.34
CA GLY A 300 -31.21 26.67 10.65
C GLY A 300 -31.16 26.77 9.12
N ALA A 301 -29.99 26.60 8.51
CA ALA A 301 -29.84 26.71 7.06
C ALA A 301 -30.18 25.38 6.35
N LYS A 302 -30.79 25.47 5.17
CA LYS A 302 -31.01 24.32 4.28
C LYS A 302 -30.26 24.53 2.97
N LEU A 303 -29.22 23.74 2.74
CA LEU A 303 -28.44 23.79 1.51
C LEU A 303 -29.15 23.04 0.39
N THR A 304 -29.38 23.73 -0.72
CA THR A 304 -29.71 23.14 -2.02
C THR A 304 -28.44 23.12 -2.87
N TYR A 305 -28.04 21.92 -3.32
CA TYR A 305 -26.93 21.75 -4.25
C TYR A 305 -27.31 20.77 -5.37
N ILE A 306 -28.03 21.27 -6.39
CA ILE A 306 -28.73 20.44 -7.40
C ILE A 306 -27.84 19.39 -8.09
N PRO A 307 -26.60 19.70 -8.53
CA PRO A 307 -25.75 18.71 -9.19
C PRO A 307 -25.26 17.57 -8.28
N MET A 308 -25.35 17.70 -6.96
CA MET A 308 -24.73 16.76 -6.01
C MET A 308 -25.70 16.16 -4.99
N LEU A 309 -26.80 16.85 -4.67
CA LEU A 309 -27.76 16.46 -3.66
C LEU A 309 -29.14 16.25 -4.28
N GLU A 310 -29.81 15.17 -3.90
CA GLU A 310 -31.18 14.87 -4.37
C GLU A 310 -32.24 15.72 -3.66
N ASN A 311 -32.02 16.02 -2.38
CA ASN A 311 -32.90 16.85 -1.57
C ASN A 311 -32.07 17.89 -0.81
N PRO A 312 -32.63 19.07 -0.48
CA PRO A 312 -31.97 20.02 0.38
C PRO A 312 -31.64 19.42 1.75
N ILE A 313 -30.44 19.72 2.27
CA ILE A 313 -29.97 19.16 3.54
C ILE A 313 -29.87 20.24 4.62
N PRO A 314 -30.28 19.95 5.88
CA PRO A 314 -30.15 20.89 6.98
C PRO A 314 -28.70 20.96 7.48
N GLY A 315 -28.28 22.15 7.92
CA GLY A 315 -26.91 22.41 8.34
C GLY A 315 -26.72 23.81 8.92
N ILE A 316 -25.50 24.06 9.34
CA ILE A 316 -25.03 25.36 9.80
C ILE A 316 -24.36 26.06 8.63
N PHE A 317 -24.72 27.32 8.41
CA PHE A 317 -24.09 28.20 7.44
C PHE A 317 -23.23 29.26 8.15
N GLU A 318 -22.09 29.59 7.55
CA GLU A 318 -21.21 30.66 8.01
C GLU A 318 -20.73 31.48 6.81
N PHE A 319 -20.74 32.80 6.96
CA PHE A 319 -20.17 33.71 5.98
C PHE A 319 -19.26 34.76 6.63
N LYS A 320 -18.09 34.94 6.01
CA LYS A 320 -17.13 35.99 6.33
C LYS A 320 -16.51 36.51 5.02
N PRO A 321 -16.55 37.82 4.74
CA PRO A 321 -15.83 38.40 3.61
C PRO A 321 -14.33 38.10 3.69
N GLN A 322 -13.72 37.70 2.57
CA GLN A 322 -12.29 37.44 2.47
C GLN A 322 -11.65 38.17 1.29
N GLU A 323 -10.45 38.71 1.50
CA GLU A 323 -9.64 39.32 0.45
C GLU A 323 -8.75 38.26 -0.21
N PHE A 324 -9.04 37.87 -1.46
CA PHE A 324 -8.18 36.97 -2.23
C PHE A 324 -8.08 37.35 -3.70
N LYS A 325 -6.88 37.16 -4.27
CA LYS A 325 -6.62 37.35 -5.71
C LYS A 325 -7.17 36.22 -6.59
N ASN A 326 -7.42 35.04 -6.03
CA ASN A 326 -7.89 33.87 -6.75
C ASN A 326 -9.16 33.32 -6.07
N PRO A 327 -10.33 33.37 -6.74
CA PRO A 327 -11.60 32.86 -6.20
C PRO A 327 -11.57 31.37 -5.81
N ASN A 328 -10.68 30.56 -6.40
CA ASN A 328 -10.59 29.13 -6.08
C ASN A 328 -9.95 28.84 -4.71
N LYS A 329 -9.34 29.84 -4.05
CA LYS A 329 -8.77 29.71 -2.70
C LYS A 329 -9.65 30.30 -1.61
N LEU A 330 -10.83 30.80 -1.96
CA LEU A 330 -11.79 31.31 -0.97
C LEU A 330 -12.36 30.14 -0.18
N SER A 331 -12.32 30.25 1.15
CA SER A 331 -12.88 29.24 2.05
C SER A 331 -14.32 29.54 2.45
N TYR A 332 -14.87 30.68 2.04
CA TYR A 332 -16.23 31.14 2.31
C TYR A 332 -17.00 31.42 1.01
N PRO A 333 -18.35 31.35 1.03
CA PRO A 333 -19.22 30.90 2.13
C PRO A 333 -19.00 29.43 2.54
N ARG A 334 -19.40 29.11 3.78
CA ARG A 334 -19.25 27.79 4.40
C ARG A 334 -20.60 27.19 4.77
N PHE A 335 -20.72 25.89 4.59
CA PHE A 335 -21.85 25.10 5.07
C PHE A 335 -21.37 23.78 5.64
N LYS A 336 -21.97 23.31 6.73
CA LYS A 336 -21.73 22.01 7.35
C LYS A 336 -23.06 21.33 7.68
N SER A 337 -23.27 20.12 7.16
CA SER A 337 -24.51 19.35 7.38
C SER A 337 -24.67 18.96 8.84
N LEU A 338 -25.91 18.83 9.32
CA LEU A 338 -26.15 18.28 10.65
C LEU A 338 -25.86 16.78 10.69
N SER A 339 -26.34 16.02 9.69
CA SER A 339 -26.17 14.56 9.64
C SER A 339 -24.81 14.14 9.06
N ASN A 340 -24.38 12.93 9.42
CA ASN A 340 -23.20 12.27 8.86
C ASN A 340 -23.56 11.11 7.91
N THR A 341 -24.73 11.18 7.27
CA THR A 341 -25.27 10.10 6.43
C THR A 341 -25.78 10.59 5.07
N VAL A 342 -25.29 11.74 4.61
CA VAL A 342 -25.66 12.36 3.35
C VAL A 342 -25.11 11.54 2.17
N ASP A 343 -25.98 11.15 1.26
CA ASP A 343 -25.61 10.54 -0.02
C ASP A 343 -25.30 11.65 -1.04
N VAL A 344 -24.04 11.77 -1.46
CA VAL A 344 -23.60 12.80 -2.42
C VAL A 344 -23.33 12.16 -3.77
N LYS A 345 -24.03 12.64 -4.79
CA LYS A 345 -23.96 12.13 -6.16
C LYS A 345 -22.93 12.90 -6.98
N HIS A 346 -22.51 12.29 -8.08
CA HIS A 346 -21.70 12.94 -9.13
C HIS A 346 -20.31 13.45 -8.71
N LEU A 347 -19.77 13.02 -7.57
CA LEU A 347 -18.40 13.37 -7.16
C LEU A 347 -17.33 12.74 -8.08
N GLY A 348 -17.53 11.50 -8.54
CA GLY A 348 -16.51 10.72 -9.28
C GLY A 348 -17.05 9.87 -10.42
N GLY A 349 -18.15 10.28 -11.04
CA GLY A 349 -18.87 9.48 -12.03
C GLY A 349 -19.81 8.44 -11.41
N PRO A 350 -20.43 7.57 -12.23
CA PRO A 350 -21.49 6.65 -11.79
C PRO A 350 -21.00 5.52 -10.88
N GLU A 351 -19.72 5.15 -10.99
CA GLU A 351 -19.10 4.06 -10.22
C GLU A 351 -18.62 4.51 -8.83
N PHE A 352 -18.61 5.81 -8.55
CA PHE A 352 -18.13 6.35 -7.29
C PHE A 352 -19.30 6.72 -6.39
N HIS A 353 -19.41 6.04 -5.26
CA HIS A 353 -20.46 6.28 -4.27
C HIS A 353 -19.85 6.80 -2.97
N TYR A 354 -20.43 7.88 -2.45
CA TYR A 354 -20.04 8.48 -1.20
C TYR A 354 -21.26 8.62 -0.29
N ARG A 355 -21.07 8.27 0.99
CA ARG A 355 -22.06 8.49 2.05
C ARG A 355 -21.36 8.93 3.33
N GLY A 356 -21.73 10.08 3.88
CA GLY A 356 -21.09 10.64 5.07
C GLY A 356 -21.56 12.05 5.40
N GLY A 357 -20.83 12.77 6.25
CA GLY A 357 -21.05 14.20 6.46
C GLY A 357 -20.83 15.01 5.19
N PHE A 358 -21.48 16.16 5.05
CA PHE A 358 -21.28 17.03 3.90
C PHE A 358 -20.98 18.44 4.35
N SER A 359 -19.84 18.95 3.94
CA SER A 359 -19.50 20.35 4.12
C SER A 359 -18.92 20.96 2.86
N LEU A 360 -19.23 22.24 2.64
CA LEU A 360 -18.82 23.03 1.47
C LEU A 360 -18.11 24.31 1.90
N ALA A 361 -16.80 24.42 1.62
CA ALA A 361 -15.93 25.58 1.90
C ALA A 361 -15.58 26.31 0.60
N GLY A 362 -16.28 27.40 0.28
CA GLY A 362 -16.19 27.96 -1.07
C GLY A 362 -16.52 26.87 -2.10
N LYS A 363 -15.52 26.37 -2.84
CA LYS A 363 -15.69 25.22 -3.76
C LYS A 363 -15.26 23.86 -3.20
N LYS A 364 -14.54 23.84 -2.09
CA LYS A 364 -13.93 22.63 -1.53
C LYS A 364 -15.00 21.82 -0.79
N ILE A 365 -15.05 20.52 -1.05
CA ILE A 365 -15.99 19.60 -0.38
C ILE A 365 -15.19 18.75 0.61
N VAL A 366 -15.73 18.62 1.82
CA VAL A 366 -15.13 17.82 2.90
C VAL A 366 -16.21 16.94 3.53
N SER A 367 -15.85 15.71 3.90
CA SER A 367 -16.75 14.74 4.52
C SER A 367 -17.03 15.01 6.00
N GLU A 368 -17.40 16.22 6.36
CA GLU A 368 -17.67 16.60 7.75
C GLU A 368 -19.13 16.95 7.94
N GLY A 369 -19.69 16.53 9.08
CA GLY A 369 -20.98 16.99 9.59
C GLY A 369 -20.80 17.55 11.00
N LYS A 370 -21.85 18.17 11.55
CA LYS A 370 -21.86 18.64 12.95
C LYS A 370 -21.66 17.47 13.91
N TYR A 371 -22.43 16.40 13.72
CA TYR A 371 -22.26 15.17 14.48
C TYR A 371 -21.17 14.32 13.82
N LYS A 372 -20.09 14.03 14.57
CA LYS A 372 -18.96 13.23 14.09
C LYS A 372 -19.41 11.81 13.78
N GLY A 373 -18.91 11.25 12.68
CA GLY A 373 -19.11 9.84 12.34
C GLY A 373 -18.20 9.40 11.18
N LEU A 374 -18.20 8.11 10.87
CA LEU A 374 -17.43 7.58 9.74
C LEU A 374 -18.17 7.79 8.43
N ALA A 375 -17.50 8.43 7.47
CA ALA A 375 -17.93 8.44 6.08
C ALA A 375 -17.46 7.15 5.37
N GLU A 376 -18.18 6.74 4.33
CA GLU A 376 -17.84 5.61 3.46
C GLU A 376 -17.71 6.06 2.00
N ILE A 377 -16.62 5.67 1.36
CA ILE A 377 -16.48 5.63 -0.09
C ILE A 377 -16.61 4.18 -0.54
N ARG A 378 -17.39 3.96 -1.59
CA ARG A 378 -17.51 2.68 -2.28
C ARG A 378 -17.36 2.91 -3.77
N VAL A 379 -16.39 2.22 -4.38
CA VAL A 379 -16.18 2.29 -5.83
C VAL A 379 -16.53 0.95 -6.47
N THR A 380 -17.31 0.98 -7.53
CA THR A 380 -17.76 -0.19 -8.30
C THR A 380 -17.09 -0.27 -9.66
N GLY A 381 -17.29 -1.39 -10.36
CA GLY A 381 -16.88 -1.59 -11.75
C GLY A 381 -17.57 -2.82 -12.34
N ALA A 382 -17.09 -3.30 -13.50
CA ALA A 382 -17.72 -4.37 -14.30
C ALA A 382 -17.94 -5.73 -13.59
N GLY A 383 -17.45 -5.91 -12.35
CA GLY A 383 -17.61 -7.13 -11.54
C GLY A 383 -18.17 -6.91 -10.14
N GLY A 384 -18.75 -5.73 -9.85
CA GLY A 384 -19.26 -5.37 -8.52
C GLY A 384 -18.39 -4.34 -7.80
N THR A 385 -18.35 -4.39 -6.47
CA THR A 385 -17.54 -3.45 -5.66
C THR A 385 -16.06 -3.78 -5.82
N LYS A 386 -15.24 -2.78 -6.17
CA LYS A 386 -13.78 -2.89 -6.27
C LYS A 386 -13.10 -2.60 -4.94
N TYR A 387 -13.50 -1.53 -4.25
CA TYR A 387 -13.04 -1.27 -2.90
C TYR A 387 -14.05 -0.48 -2.07
N LYS A 388 -13.90 -0.56 -0.75
CA LYS A 388 -14.57 0.31 0.23
C LYS A 388 -13.53 0.94 1.13
N ALA A 389 -13.68 2.23 1.40
CA ALA A 389 -12.86 2.97 2.34
C ALA A 389 -13.75 3.68 3.36
N LYS A 390 -13.35 3.66 4.63
CA LYS A 390 -14.02 4.43 5.69
C LYS A 390 -13.02 5.29 6.44
N SER A 391 -13.35 6.57 6.60
CA SER A 391 -12.57 7.54 7.38
C SER A 391 -13.50 8.58 7.98
N PHE A 392 -13.04 9.26 9.03
CA PHE A 392 -13.71 10.44 9.57
C PHE A 392 -13.62 11.63 8.61
N ARG A 393 -12.59 11.70 7.76
CA ARG A 393 -12.34 12.83 6.88
C ARG A 393 -11.81 12.39 5.51
N PHE A 394 -12.59 12.69 4.48
CA PHE A 394 -12.29 12.68 3.07
C PHE A 394 -12.31 14.11 2.57
N ILE A 395 -11.29 14.47 1.80
CA ILE A 395 -11.11 15.80 1.22
C ILE A 395 -11.22 15.64 -0.29
N PHE A 396 -12.15 16.36 -0.90
CA PHE A 396 -12.39 16.36 -2.34
C PHE A 396 -11.80 17.65 -2.94
N GLU A 397 -10.71 17.52 -3.69
CA GLU A 397 -9.97 18.65 -4.25
C GLU A 397 -9.25 18.23 -5.54
N ASP A 398 -9.17 19.13 -6.52
CA ASP A 398 -8.41 18.95 -7.77
C ASP A 398 -8.65 17.60 -8.48
N SER A 399 -9.91 17.17 -8.57
CA SER A 399 -10.31 15.87 -9.16
C SER A 399 -9.75 14.63 -8.43
N THR A 400 -9.36 14.78 -7.17
CA THR A 400 -8.88 13.70 -6.30
C THR A 400 -9.67 13.64 -5.01
N VAL A 401 -9.66 12.48 -4.37
CA VAL A 401 -10.15 12.28 -3.02
C VAL A 401 -9.03 11.75 -2.15
N THR A 402 -8.77 12.44 -1.05
CA THR A 402 -7.73 12.05 -0.11
C THR A 402 -8.30 11.80 1.27
N ALA A 403 -7.72 10.84 2.00
CA ALA A 403 -8.04 10.59 3.40
C ALA A 403 -6.80 10.06 4.14
N LYS A 404 -6.67 10.47 5.41
CA LYS A 404 -5.75 9.88 6.38
C LYS A 404 -6.53 8.93 7.30
N LEU A 405 -5.83 8.01 7.97
CA LEU A 405 -6.41 7.05 8.93
C LEU A 405 -7.63 6.30 8.36
N ALA A 406 -7.62 6.02 7.05
CA ALA A 406 -8.74 5.36 6.40
C ALA A 406 -8.62 3.84 6.53
N SER A 407 -9.66 3.17 7.01
CA SER A 407 -9.77 1.72 6.86
C SER A 407 -10.15 1.38 5.42
N ILE A 408 -9.55 0.36 4.84
CA ILE A 408 -9.78 -0.02 3.44
C ILE A 408 -9.97 -1.52 3.29
N VAL A 409 -10.91 -1.90 2.42
CA VAL A 409 -11.14 -3.26 1.94
C VAL A 409 -11.06 -3.22 0.42
N LEU A 410 -10.10 -3.94 -0.16
CA LEU A 410 -9.99 -4.18 -1.59
C LEU A 410 -10.64 -5.53 -1.87
N TYR A 411 -11.59 -5.58 -2.81
CA TYR A 411 -12.30 -6.81 -3.14
C TYR A 411 -11.66 -7.45 -4.37
N ASP A 412 -11.40 -8.75 -4.25
CA ASP A 412 -11.06 -9.61 -5.38
C ASP A 412 -12.29 -10.44 -5.81
N LYS A 413 -12.11 -11.47 -6.64
CA LYS A 413 -13.23 -12.27 -7.17
C LYS A 413 -13.90 -13.14 -6.10
N TYR A 414 -13.17 -13.54 -5.06
CA TYR A 414 -13.61 -14.52 -4.06
C TYR A 414 -13.56 -14.01 -2.62
N ASP A 415 -12.71 -13.03 -2.33
CA ASP A 415 -12.40 -12.52 -0.98
C ASP A 415 -11.89 -11.06 -1.02
N SER A 416 -11.00 -10.69 -0.09
CA SER A 416 -10.52 -9.32 0.06
C SER A 416 -9.12 -9.16 0.64
N ILE A 417 -8.55 -7.97 0.45
CA ILE A 417 -7.39 -7.45 1.16
C ILE A 417 -7.83 -6.31 2.07
N TYR A 418 -7.57 -6.42 3.37
CA TYR A 418 -7.97 -5.45 4.38
C TYR A 418 -6.77 -4.75 5.04
N HIS A 419 -6.94 -3.46 5.35
CA HIS A 419 -6.04 -2.73 6.24
C HIS A 419 -6.83 -1.75 7.12
N PRO A 420 -6.53 -1.67 8.44
CA PRO A 420 -7.33 -0.87 9.38
C PRO A 420 -7.11 0.65 9.27
N ALA A 421 -5.92 1.09 8.83
CA ALA A 421 -5.62 2.52 8.70
C ALA A 421 -4.52 2.78 7.65
N VAL A 422 -4.86 3.47 6.57
CA VAL A 422 -3.97 3.86 5.48
C VAL A 422 -4.21 5.32 5.08
N GLN A 423 -3.30 5.87 4.30
CA GLN A 423 -3.55 7.08 3.54
C GLN A 423 -4.06 6.68 2.15
N ILE A 424 -5.14 7.32 1.70
CA ILE A 424 -5.74 7.07 0.39
C ILE A 424 -5.61 8.34 -0.44
N ASN A 425 -5.25 8.17 -1.71
CA ASN A 425 -5.42 9.15 -2.76
C ASN A 425 -6.07 8.45 -3.96
N TYR A 426 -7.24 8.94 -4.36
CA TYR A 426 -8.00 8.39 -5.48
C TYR A 426 -8.27 9.46 -6.54
N GLY A 427 -7.89 9.19 -7.80
CA GLY A 427 -8.22 10.04 -8.94
C GLY A 427 -9.65 9.79 -9.43
N LEU A 428 -10.53 10.79 -9.31
CA LEU A 428 -11.95 10.68 -9.67
C LEU A 428 -12.17 10.41 -11.17
N HIS A 429 -11.29 10.91 -12.03
CA HIS A 429 -11.35 10.72 -13.48
C HIS A 429 -10.42 9.62 -13.98
N SER A 430 -9.19 9.55 -13.46
CA SER A 430 -8.22 8.55 -13.89
C SER A 430 -8.47 7.16 -13.31
N GLN A 431 -9.29 7.08 -12.24
CA GLN A 431 -9.58 5.84 -11.51
C GLN A 431 -8.32 5.15 -10.95
N ASP A 432 -7.29 5.95 -10.65
CA ASP A 432 -6.08 5.49 -9.98
C ASP A 432 -6.27 5.56 -8.47
N LEU A 433 -6.24 4.40 -7.83
CA LEU A 433 -6.17 4.27 -6.37
C LEU A 433 -4.71 4.12 -5.96
N VAL A 434 -4.23 5.07 -5.17
CA VAL A 434 -2.92 5.00 -4.49
C VAL A 434 -3.16 4.92 -3.00
N ILE A 435 -2.68 3.84 -2.40
CA ILE A 435 -2.73 3.61 -0.97
C ILE A 435 -1.30 3.71 -0.46
N THR A 436 -1.06 4.57 0.52
CA THR A 436 0.24 4.67 1.17
C THR A 436 0.12 4.33 2.65
N ARG A 437 1.20 3.78 3.19
CA ARG A 437 1.32 3.50 4.60
C ARG A 437 1.07 4.76 5.44
N GLU A 438 0.33 4.59 6.53
CA GLU A 438 0.08 5.66 7.50
C GLU A 438 1.31 5.94 8.39
N LYS A 439 1.42 7.17 8.89
CA LYS A 439 2.45 7.56 9.86
C LYS A 439 2.08 7.10 11.28
N GLY A 440 3.02 7.27 12.22
CA GLY A 440 2.78 6.99 13.64
C GLY A 440 2.52 5.52 13.94
N HIS A 441 1.49 5.25 14.74
CA HIS A 441 1.23 3.93 15.33
C HIS A 441 0.89 2.82 14.34
N PHE A 442 0.28 3.14 13.18
CA PHE A 442 -0.12 2.13 12.20
C PHE A 442 0.98 1.77 11.18
N LYS A 443 2.14 2.43 11.24
CA LYS A 443 3.24 2.29 10.29
C LYS A 443 3.65 0.84 9.97
N ASN A 444 3.66 -0.06 10.94
CA ASN A 444 4.12 -1.45 10.71
C ASN A 444 2.96 -2.46 10.65
N THR A 445 1.73 -1.98 10.46
CA THR A 445 0.55 -2.83 10.36
C THR A 445 0.57 -3.53 9.00
N PRO A 446 0.39 -4.85 8.94
CA PRO A 446 0.34 -5.56 7.68
C PRO A 446 -1.07 -5.52 7.07
N TYR A 447 -1.14 -5.59 5.75
CA TYR A 447 -2.34 -5.92 5.00
C TYR A 447 -2.69 -7.39 5.23
N MET A 448 -3.99 -7.68 5.36
CA MET A 448 -4.51 -9.02 5.56
C MET A 448 -5.17 -9.49 4.26
N ALA A 449 -4.63 -10.53 3.62
CA ALA A 449 -5.15 -11.07 2.37
C ALA A 449 -5.77 -12.45 2.63
N SER A 450 -7.09 -12.50 2.73
CA SER A 450 -7.81 -13.68 3.22
C SER A 450 -7.87 -14.83 2.21
N MET A 451 -7.93 -14.55 0.90
CA MET A 451 -7.87 -15.59 -0.14
C MET A 451 -6.55 -16.37 -0.11
N PHE A 452 -5.45 -15.64 0.08
CA PHE A 452 -4.11 -16.21 0.17
C PHE A 452 -3.78 -16.69 1.58
N ASP A 453 -4.61 -16.40 2.59
CA ASP A 453 -4.37 -16.68 4.02
C ASP A 453 -3.00 -16.19 4.55
N ILE A 454 -2.54 -15.04 4.04
CA ILE A 454 -1.29 -14.38 4.43
C ILE A 454 -1.55 -12.95 4.94
N ASN A 455 -0.58 -12.43 5.68
CA ASN A 455 -0.43 -11.00 5.91
C ASN A 455 0.85 -10.51 5.23
N PHE A 456 0.83 -9.30 4.68
CA PHE A 456 2.04 -8.69 4.10
C PHE A 456 2.18 -7.22 4.47
N THR A 457 3.41 -6.74 4.66
CA THR A 457 3.66 -5.30 4.82
C THR A 457 3.80 -4.63 3.46
N ALA A 458 3.43 -3.35 3.34
CA ALA A 458 3.72 -2.57 2.14
C ALA A 458 3.75 -1.09 2.50
N ASP A 459 4.62 -0.32 1.84
CA ASP A 459 4.59 1.14 1.97
C ASP A 459 3.61 1.77 0.99
N MET A 460 3.36 1.10 -0.14
CA MET A 460 2.48 1.61 -1.18
C MET A 460 1.82 0.48 -1.98
N ILE A 461 0.52 0.64 -2.22
CA ILE A 461 -0.26 -0.14 -3.18
C ILE A 461 -0.80 0.81 -4.25
N LYS A 462 -0.64 0.44 -5.53
CA LYS A 462 -1.19 1.18 -6.67
C LYS A 462 -2.12 0.28 -7.47
N TRP A 463 -3.29 0.80 -7.81
CA TRP A 463 -4.24 0.09 -8.64
C TRP A 463 -4.97 1.06 -9.56
N HIS A 464 -4.80 0.86 -10.87
CA HIS A 464 -5.64 1.48 -11.88
C HIS A 464 -6.88 0.60 -12.05
N LEU A 465 -8.05 1.04 -11.58
CA LEU A 465 -9.23 0.16 -11.46
C LEU A 465 -9.69 -0.52 -12.77
N PRO A 466 -9.54 0.10 -13.96
CA PRO A 466 -9.81 -0.58 -15.23
C PRO A 466 -8.88 -1.74 -15.56
N GLN A 467 -7.71 -1.85 -14.91
CA GLN A 467 -6.75 -2.94 -15.09
C GLN A 467 -6.97 -4.04 -14.04
N ASP A 468 -6.67 -5.27 -14.44
CA ASP A 468 -6.73 -6.46 -13.58
C ASP A 468 -5.41 -6.69 -12.83
N SER A 469 -4.64 -5.64 -12.56
CA SER A 469 -3.35 -5.73 -11.86
C SER A 469 -3.25 -4.70 -10.74
N LEU A 470 -2.88 -5.19 -9.56
CA LEU A 470 -2.60 -4.38 -8.37
C LEU A 470 -1.13 -4.53 -8.00
N PHE A 471 -0.45 -3.40 -7.81
CA PHE A 471 1.00 -3.35 -7.59
C PHE A 471 1.31 -3.00 -6.14
N VAL A 472 2.24 -3.73 -5.52
CA VAL A 472 2.67 -3.58 -4.13
C VAL A 472 4.16 -3.28 -4.07
N SER A 473 4.56 -2.30 -3.27
CA SER A 473 5.96 -1.85 -3.16
C SER A 473 6.33 -1.32 -1.78
N THR A 474 7.63 -1.36 -1.49
CA THR A 474 8.27 -0.55 -0.44
C THR A 474 8.80 0.76 -1.02
N VAL A 475 8.83 1.82 -0.22
CA VAL A 475 9.42 3.10 -0.64
C VAL A 475 10.91 3.00 -0.38
N SER A 476 11.70 2.99 -1.46
CA SER A 476 13.16 2.89 -1.40
C SER A 476 13.75 4.10 -0.66
N ALA A 477 14.26 3.87 0.55
CA ALA A 477 15.15 4.78 1.29
C ALA A 477 16.41 4.00 1.70
N ARG A 478 17.48 4.72 2.07
CA ARG A 478 18.84 4.20 2.36
C ARG A 478 18.91 3.04 3.38
N THR A 479 17.84 2.75 4.10
CA THR A 479 17.64 1.58 4.97
C THR A 479 16.48 0.75 4.43
N GLU A 480 16.80 -0.26 3.62
CA GLU A 480 15.83 -1.13 2.95
C GLU A 480 15.18 -2.10 3.94
N ILE A 481 14.07 -1.68 4.57
CA ILE A 481 13.18 -2.61 5.28
C ILE A 481 12.50 -3.47 4.20
N PRO A 482 12.71 -4.79 4.16
CA PRO A 482 12.09 -5.65 3.16
C PRO A 482 10.58 -5.73 3.37
N LEU A 483 9.85 -5.99 2.28
CA LEU A 483 8.45 -6.39 2.35
C LEU A 483 8.40 -7.76 3.04
N LEU A 484 7.60 -7.86 4.10
CA LEU A 484 7.42 -9.08 4.87
C LEU A 484 6.14 -9.77 4.43
N ILE A 485 6.19 -11.07 4.17
CA ILE A 485 5.02 -11.92 3.91
C ILE A 485 4.99 -13.02 4.95
N GLN A 486 3.86 -13.17 5.64
CA GLN A 486 3.71 -14.10 6.75
C GLN A 486 2.40 -14.87 6.64
N SER A 487 2.45 -16.20 6.77
CA SER A 487 1.24 -17.02 6.89
C SER A 487 0.42 -16.66 8.14
N ASN A 488 -0.91 -16.72 8.03
CA ASN A 488 -1.79 -16.59 9.20
C ASN A 488 -1.59 -17.70 10.24
N GLU A 489 -1.08 -18.86 9.80
CA GLU A 489 -0.78 -20.03 10.64
C GLU A 489 0.69 -20.12 11.08
N TYR A 490 1.51 -19.13 10.72
CA TYR A 490 2.87 -19.00 11.26
C TYR A 490 2.81 -18.94 12.79
N TYR A 491 3.71 -19.58 13.53
CA TYR A 491 3.78 -19.40 15.00
C TYR A 491 5.21 -19.44 15.50
N ASP A 492 5.53 -18.50 16.39
CA ASP A 492 6.77 -18.47 17.14
C ASP A 492 6.45 -18.13 18.60
N ARG A 493 7.05 -18.89 19.52
CA ARG A 493 6.77 -18.76 20.95
C ARG A 493 7.28 -17.44 21.53
N ASN A 494 8.41 -16.93 21.04
CA ASN A 494 8.99 -15.67 21.52
C ASN A 494 8.12 -14.50 21.07
N ILE A 495 7.75 -14.47 19.78
CA ILE A 495 6.84 -13.45 19.22
C ILE A 495 5.50 -13.45 19.96
N PHE A 496 4.95 -14.63 20.30
CA PHE A 496 3.70 -14.71 21.06
C PHE A 496 3.84 -14.13 22.48
N ASN A 497 4.97 -14.38 23.14
CA ASN A 497 5.25 -13.84 24.48
C ASN A 497 5.48 -12.32 24.45
N GLU A 498 6.09 -11.80 23.38
CA GLU A 498 6.31 -10.36 23.17
C GLU A 498 5.02 -9.54 23.00
N VAL A 499 3.87 -10.19 22.74
CA VAL A 499 2.55 -9.52 22.70
C VAL A 499 2.16 -8.91 24.07
N VAL A 500 2.83 -9.28 25.16
CA VAL A 500 2.68 -8.60 26.45
C VAL A 500 3.02 -7.11 26.34
N GLY A 501 4.02 -6.75 25.54
CA GLY A 501 4.40 -5.35 25.32
C GLY A 501 4.64 -4.59 26.62
N LEU A 502 3.89 -3.51 26.82
CA LEU A 502 3.95 -2.63 28.00
C LEU A 502 2.87 -2.95 29.06
N TYR A 503 2.10 -4.02 28.88
CA TYR A 503 0.99 -4.38 29.76
C TYR A 503 1.44 -5.40 30.82
N ASP A 504 0.84 -5.36 32.02
CA ASP A 504 1.11 -6.36 33.08
C ASP A 504 0.50 -7.74 32.79
N TYR A 505 -0.18 -7.88 31.65
CA TYR A 505 -0.82 -9.10 31.18
C TYR A 505 -0.62 -9.24 29.67
N ASN A 506 -0.82 -10.45 29.13
CA ASN A 506 -0.81 -10.66 27.68
C ASN A 506 -2.22 -10.35 27.12
N PRO A 507 -2.42 -9.27 26.35
CA PRO A 507 -3.75 -8.89 25.87
C PRO A 507 -4.39 -9.94 24.97
N LEU A 508 -3.58 -10.62 24.14
CA LEU A 508 -4.07 -11.67 23.26
C LEU A 508 -4.62 -12.86 24.07
N LYS A 509 -3.94 -13.27 25.14
CA LYS A 509 -4.47 -14.30 26.06
C LYS A 509 -5.77 -13.85 26.72
N LEU A 510 -5.86 -12.57 27.10
CA LEU A 510 -7.05 -12.00 27.74
C LEU A 510 -8.28 -12.12 26.83
N VAL A 511 -8.19 -11.61 25.59
CA VAL A 511 -9.31 -11.64 24.64
C VAL A 511 -9.70 -13.06 24.27
N LEU A 512 -8.73 -13.96 24.07
CA LEU A 512 -8.98 -15.36 23.76
C LEU A 512 -9.66 -16.10 24.92
N ALA A 513 -9.27 -15.80 26.16
CA ALA A 513 -9.88 -16.38 27.35
C ALA A 513 -11.31 -15.88 27.55
N TYR A 514 -11.57 -14.60 27.28
CA TYR A 514 -12.89 -14.00 27.38
C TYR A 514 -13.84 -14.53 26.31
N SER A 515 -13.44 -14.47 25.04
CA SER A 515 -14.20 -15.04 23.92
C SER A 515 -14.58 -16.51 24.17
N LYS A 516 -13.63 -17.33 24.66
CA LYS A 516 -13.91 -18.73 24.98
C LYS A 516 -14.94 -18.88 26.12
N LYS A 517 -14.89 -18.02 27.13
CA LYS A 517 -15.80 -18.06 28.27
C LYS A 517 -17.23 -17.69 27.85
N GLU A 518 -17.36 -16.65 27.04
CA GLU A 518 -18.66 -16.13 26.57
C GLU A 518 -19.16 -16.86 25.31
N ASN A 519 -18.37 -17.78 24.75
CA ASN A 519 -18.67 -18.55 23.54
C ASN A 519 -19.05 -17.67 22.33
N THR A 520 -18.31 -16.57 22.15
CA THR A 520 -18.49 -15.61 21.05
C THR A 520 -17.14 -15.14 20.53
N ASP A 521 -17.08 -14.82 19.24
CA ASP A 521 -15.91 -14.19 18.61
C ASP A 521 -15.97 -12.67 18.61
N THR A 522 -17.15 -12.11 18.93
CA THR A 522 -17.43 -10.68 18.95
C THR A 522 -17.95 -10.28 20.33
N PHE A 523 -17.38 -9.22 20.90
CA PHE A 523 -17.75 -8.68 22.20
C PHE A 523 -17.29 -7.22 22.33
N TYR A 524 -17.77 -6.50 23.34
CA TYR A 524 -17.36 -5.11 23.59
C TYR A 524 -16.17 -5.02 24.57
N SER A 525 -15.26 -4.08 24.32
CA SER A 525 -14.11 -3.84 25.21
C SER A 525 -14.54 -3.45 26.62
N ASP A 526 -15.64 -2.72 26.75
CA ASP A 526 -16.12 -2.24 28.06
C ASP A 526 -16.72 -3.36 28.91
N ASP A 527 -17.37 -4.33 28.27
CA ASP A 527 -17.82 -5.57 28.92
C ASP A 527 -16.63 -6.38 29.43
N LEU A 528 -15.56 -6.47 28.63
CA LEU A 528 -14.32 -7.15 29.01
C LEU A 528 -13.62 -6.42 30.17
N ALA A 529 -13.55 -5.08 30.13
CA ALA A 529 -12.98 -4.26 31.20
C ALA A 529 -13.71 -4.51 32.52
N SER A 530 -15.04 -4.47 32.48
CA SER A 530 -15.92 -4.70 33.63
C SER A 530 -15.77 -6.11 34.18
N ALA A 531 -15.78 -7.13 33.32
CA ALA A 531 -15.67 -8.53 33.72
C ALA A 531 -14.31 -8.88 34.36
N ARG A 532 -13.26 -8.10 34.07
CA ARG A 532 -11.88 -8.35 34.52
C ARG A 532 -11.34 -7.28 35.48
N LYS A 533 -12.15 -6.26 35.81
CA LYS A 533 -11.78 -5.12 36.65
C LYS A 533 -10.51 -4.43 36.14
N LEU A 534 -10.44 -4.24 34.83
CA LEU A 534 -9.34 -3.55 34.16
C LEU A 534 -9.74 -2.10 33.90
N ASP A 535 -8.74 -1.22 33.85
CA ASP A 535 -8.93 0.17 33.42
C ASP A 535 -9.36 0.20 31.93
N PRO A 536 -10.51 0.82 31.58
CA PRO A 536 -11.01 0.87 30.20
C PRO A 536 -10.04 1.54 29.23
N LYS A 537 -9.31 2.58 29.64
CA LYS A 537 -8.36 3.32 28.80
C LYS A 537 -7.13 2.45 28.48
N VAL A 538 -6.60 1.73 29.48
CA VAL A 538 -5.51 0.77 29.27
C VAL A 538 -5.95 -0.37 28.34
N LEU A 539 -7.17 -0.89 28.53
CA LEU A 539 -7.69 -1.97 27.70
C LEU A 539 -7.93 -1.52 26.25
N LYS A 540 -8.46 -0.31 26.02
CA LYS A 540 -8.61 0.29 24.69
C LYS A 540 -7.25 0.39 23.98
N GLY A 541 -6.22 0.84 24.68
CA GLY A 541 -4.84 0.82 24.17
C GLY A 541 -4.37 -0.58 23.79
N ALA A 542 -4.69 -1.59 24.60
CA ALA A 542 -4.36 -2.99 24.31
C ALA A 542 -5.12 -3.54 23.09
N MET A 543 -6.38 -3.17 22.90
CA MET A 543 -7.16 -3.56 21.72
C MET A 543 -6.59 -2.93 20.45
N LEU A 544 -6.20 -1.65 20.51
CA LEU A 544 -5.48 -1.00 19.41
C LEU A 544 -4.17 -1.73 19.07
N ASP A 545 -3.38 -2.15 20.05
CA ASP A 545 -2.16 -2.93 19.78
C ASP A 545 -2.44 -4.28 19.11
N LEU A 546 -3.45 -5.00 19.59
CA LEU A 546 -3.86 -6.26 18.96
C LEU A 546 -4.37 -6.06 17.53
N MET A 547 -5.09 -4.97 17.26
CA MET A 547 -5.55 -4.61 15.92
C MET A 547 -4.38 -4.31 14.99
N ARG A 548 -3.39 -3.53 15.43
CA ARG A 548 -2.16 -3.25 14.67
C ARG A 548 -1.36 -4.51 14.30
N ARG A 549 -1.44 -5.54 15.13
CA ARG A 549 -0.77 -6.84 14.88
C ARG A 549 -1.61 -7.80 14.03
N GLY A 550 -2.83 -7.39 13.66
CA GLY A 550 -3.80 -8.18 12.89
C GLY A 550 -4.42 -9.33 13.69
N TYR A 551 -4.48 -9.21 15.02
CA TYR A 551 -5.10 -10.22 15.89
C TYR A 551 -6.60 -10.00 16.08
N ILE A 552 -7.05 -8.74 16.11
CA ILE A 552 -8.46 -8.40 16.22
C ILE A 552 -8.84 -7.34 15.20
N ASN A 553 -10.12 -7.27 14.85
CA ASN A 553 -10.72 -6.06 14.34
C ASN A 553 -11.30 -5.31 15.54
N TYR A 554 -11.02 -4.02 15.66
CA TYR A 554 -11.51 -3.22 16.79
C TYR A 554 -12.18 -1.95 16.26
N ASN A 555 -13.46 -1.82 16.54
CA ASN A 555 -14.19 -0.59 16.26
C ASN A 555 -13.91 0.41 17.38
N THR A 556 -13.11 1.43 17.08
CA THR A 556 -12.69 2.43 18.07
C THR A 556 -13.82 3.34 18.54
N LEU A 557 -14.91 3.41 17.76
CA LEU A 557 -16.14 4.08 18.11
C LEU A 557 -16.97 3.18 19.01
N SER A 558 -17.54 2.07 18.52
CA SER A 558 -18.46 1.27 19.34
C SER A 558 -17.80 0.45 20.46
N GLY A 559 -16.47 0.32 20.46
CA GLY A 559 -15.74 -0.58 21.36
C GLY A 559 -15.87 -2.06 20.99
N GLU A 560 -16.50 -2.39 19.87
CA GLU A 560 -16.67 -3.78 19.42
C GLU A 560 -15.32 -4.39 18.99
N VAL A 561 -15.02 -5.56 19.54
CA VAL A 561 -13.84 -6.37 19.26
C VAL A 561 -14.29 -7.64 18.55
N THR A 562 -13.67 -7.97 17.41
CA THR A 562 -13.86 -9.26 16.72
C THR A 562 -12.53 -10.00 16.58
N LEU A 563 -12.48 -11.26 17.01
CA LEU A 563 -11.28 -12.09 16.88
C LEU A 563 -11.04 -12.56 15.45
N THR A 564 -9.81 -12.35 14.96
CA THR A 564 -9.37 -12.88 13.67
C THR A 564 -9.06 -14.38 13.73
N LYS A 565 -9.01 -15.03 12.55
CA LYS A 565 -8.53 -16.43 12.43
C LYS A 565 -7.12 -16.59 13.00
N LYS A 566 -6.23 -15.64 12.69
CA LYS A 566 -4.86 -15.56 13.20
C LYS A 566 -4.80 -15.61 14.73
N ALA A 567 -5.57 -14.76 15.43
CA ALA A 567 -5.58 -14.75 16.89
C ALA A 567 -5.97 -16.10 17.49
N LYS A 568 -7.04 -16.71 16.98
CA LYS A 568 -7.53 -18.02 17.45
C LYS A 568 -6.50 -19.12 17.22
N HIS A 569 -5.91 -19.15 16.03
CA HIS A 569 -4.85 -20.09 15.67
C HIS A 569 -3.66 -19.99 16.63
N LYS A 570 -3.12 -18.78 16.84
CA LYS A 570 -1.99 -18.54 17.76
C LYS A 570 -2.30 -19.03 19.17
N GLY A 571 -3.53 -18.79 19.65
CA GLY A 571 -4.00 -19.29 20.95
C GLY A 571 -4.07 -20.83 21.03
N LEU A 572 -4.44 -21.51 19.95
CA LEU A 572 -4.45 -22.97 19.88
C LEU A 572 -3.03 -23.55 19.76
N ALA A 573 -2.19 -22.95 18.91
CA ALA A 573 -0.79 -23.34 18.70
C ALA A 573 0.02 -23.21 20.00
N GLN A 574 -0.16 -22.12 20.76
CA GLN A 574 0.47 -21.92 22.06
C GLN A 574 0.12 -23.00 23.10
N ARG A 575 -1.08 -23.59 23.00
CA ARG A 575 -1.54 -24.69 23.86
C ARG A 575 -1.18 -26.07 23.30
N GLY A 576 -0.46 -26.13 22.18
CA GLY A 576 -0.13 -27.36 21.46
C GLY A 576 -1.32 -28.00 20.75
N LYS A 577 -2.49 -27.34 20.69
CA LYS A 577 -3.75 -27.90 20.17
C LYS A 577 -3.96 -27.73 18.67
N SER A 578 -3.15 -26.91 18.02
CA SER A 578 -3.15 -26.73 16.57
C SER A 578 -1.72 -26.83 16.05
N ASP A 579 -1.61 -27.33 14.82
CA ASP A 579 -0.37 -27.33 14.06
C ASP A 579 -0.09 -25.92 13.50
N TYR A 580 1.15 -25.63 13.15
CA TYR A 580 1.56 -24.30 12.69
C TYR A 580 2.67 -24.43 11.65
N ASP A 581 2.88 -23.38 10.87
CA ASP A 581 3.90 -23.36 9.83
C ASP A 581 5.08 -22.43 10.17
N ASN A 582 6.08 -22.45 9.29
CA ASN A 582 7.27 -21.60 9.35
C ASN A 582 7.34 -20.61 8.18
N ILE A 583 6.21 -20.36 7.50
CA ILE A 583 6.18 -19.59 6.26
C ILE A 583 6.31 -18.10 6.58
N LEU A 584 7.53 -17.61 6.37
CA LEU A 584 7.93 -16.22 6.51
C LEU A 584 8.88 -15.89 5.36
N LEU A 585 8.48 -14.95 4.51
CA LEU A 585 9.23 -14.56 3.32
C LEU A 585 9.58 -13.08 3.38
N PHE A 586 10.74 -12.76 2.81
CA PHE A 586 11.23 -11.40 2.69
C PHE A 586 11.40 -11.08 1.20
N SER A 587 10.78 -10.00 0.75
CA SER A 587 10.91 -9.49 -0.61
C SER A 587 11.70 -8.19 -0.56
N LYS A 588 12.84 -8.18 -1.26
CA LYS A 588 13.74 -7.05 -1.37
C LYS A 588 14.08 -6.77 -2.83
N THR A 589 13.76 -5.57 -3.31
CA THR A 589 13.94 -5.19 -4.71
C THR A 589 14.61 -3.83 -4.81
N ASP A 590 15.66 -3.70 -5.62
CA ASP A 590 16.37 -2.42 -5.83
C ASP A 590 15.55 -1.43 -6.66
N LYS A 591 14.74 -1.94 -7.59
CA LYS A 591 13.85 -1.16 -8.47
C LYS A 591 12.57 -1.96 -8.77
N GLY A 592 11.46 -1.25 -8.99
CA GLY A 592 10.19 -1.83 -9.39
C GLY A 592 9.28 -2.19 -8.22
N PHE A 593 8.37 -3.14 -8.45
CA PHE A 593 7.37 -3.57 -7.47
C PHE A 593 7.80 -4.86 -6.79
N ASN A 594 7.59 -4.94 -5.48
CA ASN A 594 7.78 -6.15 -4.70
C ASN A 594 6.75 -7.21 -5.04
N GLY A 595 5.50 -6.80 -5.29
CA GLY A 595 4.39 -7.72 -5.56
C GLY A 595 3.46 -7.22 -6.67
N ILE A 596 2.88 -8.15 -7.42
CA ILE A 596 1.86 -7.89 -8.43
C ILE A 596 0.76 -8.93 -8.23
N LEU A 597 -0.43 -8.47 -7.86
CA LEU A 597 -1.64 -9.30 -7.79
C LEU A 597 -2.38 -9.20 -9.11
N ASP A 598 -2.50 -10.34 -9.81
CA ASP A 598 -3.34 -10.48 -10.98
C ASP A 598 -4.76 -10.88 -10.54
N LEU A 599 -5.74 -10.01 -10.81
CA LEU A 599 -7.13 -10.16 -10.41
C LEU A 599 -7.90 -11.12 -11.35
N ALA A 600 -7.38 -11.45 -12.52
CA ALA A 600 -8.00 -12.41 -13.43
C ALA A 600 -7.60 -13.85 -13.06
N SER A 601 -6.30 -14.10 -12.88
CA SER A 601 -5.77 -15.41 -12.50
C SER A 601 -5.83 -15.70 -11.00
N GLN A 602 -5.97 -14.65 -10.16
CA GLN A 602 -5.89 -14.72 -8.70
C GLN A 602 -4.51 -15.20 -8.21
N GLU A 603 -3.46 -14.87 -8.95
CA GLU A 603 -2.06 -15.16 -8.61
C GLU A 603 -1.36 -13.91 -8.07
N PHE A 604 -0.62 -14.06 -6.97
CA PHE A 604 0.17 -12.98 -6.37
C PHE A 604 1.65 -13.23 -6.58
N HIS A 605 2.21 -12.56 -7.58
CA HIS A 605 3.63 -12.66 -7.93
C HIS A 605 4.45 -11.78 -7.00
N PHE A 606 5.53 -12.31 -6.44
CA PHE A 606 6.49 -11.55 -5.64
C PHE A 606 7.89 -11.62 -6.23
N ASN A 607 8.56 -10.47 -6.28
CA ASN A 607 9.93 -10.30 -6.73
C ASN A 607 10.87 -10.11 -5.53
N GLY A 608 12.16 -10.39 -5.70
CA GLY A 608 13.16 -10.15 -4.68
C GLY A 608 13.14 -11.13 -3.50
N VAL A 609 12.65 -12.36 -3.71
CA VAL A 609 12.67 -13.42 -2.69
C VAL A 609 13.89 -14.30 -2.92
N GLU A 610 14.91 -14.16 -2.08
CA GLU A 610 16.19 -14.88 -2.24
C GLU A 610 16.16 -16.30 -1.66
N LYS A 611 15.59 -16.47 -0.45
CA LYS A 611 15.52 -17.75 0.26
C LYS A 611 14.38 -17.76 1.26
N PHE A 612 13.70 -18.90 1.37
CA PHE A 612 12.72 -19.13 2.44
C PHE A 612 12.66 -20.60 2.85
N TYR A 613 12.08 -20.87 4.03
CA TYR A 613 11.95 -22.20 4.58
C TYR A 613 10.50 -22.67 4.50
N LEU A 614 10.30 -23.89 3.98
CA LEU A 614 9.02 -24.60 4.07
C LEU A 614 8.93 -25.33 5.42
N SER A 615 10.05 -25.87 5.91
CA SER A 615 10.19 -26.41 7.26
C SER A 615 11.59 -26.18 7.79
N LYS A 616 11.73 -25.41 8.87
CA LYS A 616 13.04 -25.16 9.50
C LYS A 616 13.58 -26.39 10.24
N ILE A 617 12.70 -27.15 10.90
CA ILE A 617 13.10 -28.33 11.68
C ILE A 617 13.58 -29.46 10.78
N LEU A 618 12.95 -29.64 9.62
CA LEU A 618 13.32 -30.67 8.64
C LEU A 618 14.34 -30.17 7.60
N ASP A 619 14.85 -28.95 7.77
CA ASP A 619 15.78 -28.27 6.87
C ASP A 619 15.35 -28.31 5.38
N VAL A 620 14.05 -28.01 5.15
CA VAL A 620 13.50 -27.90 3.79
C VAL A 620 13.39 -26.42 3.42
N SER A 621 14.19 -26.00 2.45
CA SER A 621 14.29 -24.61 2.00
C SER A 621 14.25 -24.47 0.49
N VAL A 622 13.85 -23.30 0.05
CA VAL A 622 13.74 -22.92 -1.36
C VAL A 622 14.62 -21.71 -1.61
N ASP A 623 15.46 -21.81 -2.63
CA ASP A 623 16.31 -20.74 -3.15
C ASP A 623 15.88 -20.45 -4.60
N PRO A 624 14.97 -19.48 -4.86
CA PRO A 624 14.48 -19.19 -6.19
C PRO A 624 15.56 -18.62 -7.11
N ASP A 625 15.66 -19.11 -8.34
CA ASP A 625 16.71 -18.74 -9.31
C ASP A 625 16.59 -17.31 -9.85
N SER A 626 15.36 -16.88 -10.09
CA SER A 626 14.97 -15.57 -10.62
C SER A 626 14.59 -14.58 -9.51
N SER A 627 14.76 -15.00 -8.25
CA SER A 627 14.25 -14.30 -7.07
C SER A 627 12.74 -14.01 -7.15
N ARG A 628 11.99 -14.85 -7.87
CA ARG A 628 10.54 -14.72 -8.05
C ARG A 628 9.81 -15.94 -7.54
N ILE A 629 8.66 -15.68 -6.92
CA ILE A 629 7.70 -16.71 -6.52
C ILE A 629 6.29 -16.24 -6.87
N THR A 630 5.35 -17.17 -6.91
CA THR A 630 3.92 -16.86 -7.05
C THR A 630 3.15 -17.54 -5.93
N ILE A 631 2.43 -16.76 -5.14
CA ILE A 631 1.50 -17.29 -4.13
C ILE A 631 0.13 -17.39 -4.78
N MET A 632 -0.45 -18.58 -4.73
CA MET A 632 -1.77 -18.91 -5.24
C MET A 632 -2.77 -19.03 -4.07
N PRO A 633 -4.09 -19.08 -4.32
CA PRO A 633 -5.08 -19.27 -3.27
C PRO A 633 -4.73 -20.44 -2.35
N ASN A 634 -5.04 -20.30 -1.05
CA ASN A 634 -4.69 -21.27 -0.01
C ASN A 634 -3.18 -21.45 0.26
N LYS A 635 -2.36 -20.42 0.02
CA LYS A 635 -0.91 -20.40 0.29
C LYS A 635 -0.10 -21.42 -0.51
N ASP A 636 -0.61 -21.92 -1.63
CA ASP A 636 0.23 -22.70 -2.53
C ASP A 636 1.30 -21.78 -3.14
N ILE A 637 2.54 -22.26 -3.24
CA ILE A 637 3.67 -21.44 -3.71
C ILE A 637 4.28 -22.08 -4.95
N LYS A 638 4.22 -21.39 -6.08
CA LYS A 638 4.93 -21.75 -7.31
C LYS A 638 6.28 -21.05 -7.37
N PHE A 639 7.32 -21.80 -7.71
CA PHE A 639 8.69 -21.28 -7.81
C PHE A 639 9.54 -22.10 -8.80
N ASN A 640 10.64 -21.51 -9.23
CA ASN A 640 11.71 -22.17 -9.99
C ASN A 640 13.01 -22.08 -9.17
N GLY A 641 14.02 -22.88 -9.51
CA GLY A 641 15.32 -22.86 -8.86
C GLY A 641 15.55 -24.07 -7.98
N LYS A 642 16.18 -23.86 -6.81
CA LYS A 642 16.67 -24.95 -5.97
C LYS A 642 15.75 -25.21 -4.78
N LEU A 643 15.33 -26.45 -4.61
CA LEU A 643 14.68 -26.99 -3.42
C LEU A 643 15.68 -27.87 -2.67
N ALA A 644 16.11 -27.42 -1.50
CA ALA A 644 16.96 -28.21 -0.60
C ALA A 644 16.09 -28.99 0.38
N ALA A 645 16.32 -30.29 0.51
CA ALA A 645 15.64 -31.16 1.46
C ALA A 645 16.60 -32.23 2.01
N GLY A 646 16.96 -32.11 3.28
CA GLY A 646 17.95 -32.98 3.91
C GLY A 646 19.29 -32.89 3.19
N ASN A 647 19.79 -34.03 2.69
CA ASN A 647 21.05 -34.11 1.97
C ASN A 647 20.92 -34.06 0.45
N PHE A 648 19.78 -33.58 -0.07
CA PHE A 648 19.52 -33.45 -1.50
C PHE A 648 19.16 -32.01 -1.87
N ASP A 649 19.68 -31.55 -3.01
CA ASP A 649 19.27 -30.34 -3.69
C ASP A 649 18.65 -30.71 -5.03
N TYR A 650 17.38 -30.36 -5.21
CA TYR A 650 16.64 -30.52 -6.47
C TYR A 650 16.63 -29.17 -7.18
N VAL A 651 17.19 -29.11 -8.39
CA VAL A 651 17.20 -27.89 -9.22
C VAL A 651 16.27 -28.12 -10.40
N GLY A 652 15.34 -27.21 -10.64
CA GLY A 652 14.40 -27.33 -11.74
C GLY A 652 13.40 -26.18 -11.83
N HIS A 653 12.34 -26.44 -12.58
CA HIS A 653 11.33 -25.45 -12.95
C HIS A 653 9.92 -25.99 -12.71
N GLU A 654 8.95 -25.07 -12.62
CA GLU A 654 7.53 -25.38 -12.43
C GLU A 654 7.28 -26.19 -11.14
N PHE A 655 8.01 -25.87 -10.06
CA PHE A 655 7.80 -26.46 -8.75
C PHE A 655 6.61 -25.81 -8.05
N ILE A 656 5.77 -26.62 -7.42
CA ILE A 656 4.59 -26.14 -6.71
C ILE A 656 4.54 -26.77 -5.33
N PHE A 657 4.72 -25.94 -4.30
CA PHE A 657 4.44 -26.32 -2.93
C PHE A 657 2.93 -26.30 -2.68
N ARG A 658 2.36 -27.46 -2.33
CA ARG A 658 0.97 -27.65 -1.94
C ARG A 658 0.85 -27.55 -0.42
N TYR A 659 0.27 -26.45 0.09
CA TYR A 659 0.27 -26.16 1.52
C TYR A 659 -0.49 -27.23 2.33
N ASP A 660 -1.72 -27.55 1.92
CA ASP A 660 -2.58 -28.49 2.64
C ASP A 660 -2.01 -29.90 2.67
N SER A 661 -1.44 -30.36 1.56
CA SER A 661 -0.82 -31.69 1.44
C SER A 661 0.60 -31.73 2.00
N PHE A 662 1.19 -30.57 2.30
CA PHE A 662 2.54 -30.38 2.81
C PHE A 662 3.62 -31.12 2.00
N LEU A 663 3.58 -30.91 0.68
CA LEU A 663 4.47 -31.53 -0.30
C LEU A 663 4.85 -30.53 -1.40
N VAL A 664 5.88 -30.85 -2.17
CA VAL A 664 6.26 -30.10 -3.38
C VAL A 664 6.11 -31.00 -4.61
N GLU A 665 5.28 -30.59 -5.55
CA GLU A 665 5.20 -31.14 -6.89
C GLU A 665 6.36 -30.59 -7.72
N MET A 666 7.26 -31.45 -8.18
CA MET A 666 8.41 -31.07 -9.00
C MET A 666 8.18 -31.54 -10.43
N ASN A 667 7.56 -30.69 -11.24
CA ASN A 667 7.13 -31.06 -12.59
C ASN A 667 8.30 -31.21 -13.57
N GLN A 668 9.39 -30.46 -13.39
CA GLN A 668 10.59 -30.52 -14.23
C GLN A 668 11.85 -30.43 -13.37
N ILE A 669 12.55 -31.54 -13.20
CA ILE A 669 13.81 -31.60 -12.45
C ILE A 669 14.97 -31.64 -13.45
N ASP A 670 15.84 -30.64 -13.42
CA ASP A 670 17.01 -30.56 -14.30
C ASP A 670 18.22 -31.24 -13.70
N SER A 671 18.38 -31.16 -12.37
CA SER A 671 19.40 -31.93 -11.67
C SER A 671 19.04 -32.23 -10.22
N ILE A 672 19.47 -33.38 -9.73
CA ILE A 672 19.47 -33.76 -8.32
C ILE A 672 20.92 -33.90 -7.89
N GLN A 673 21.29 -33.09 -6.89
CA GLN A 673 22.60 -33.11 -6.26
C GLN A 673 22.44 -33.66 -4.85
N PHE A 674 23.44 -34.39 -4.35
CA PHE A 674 23.37 -34.98 -3.02
C PHE A 674 24.72 -34.95 -2.32
N TYR A 675 24.67 -35.03 -0.99
CA TYR A 675 25.80 -34.77 -0.11
C TYR A 675 25.97 -35.92 0.88
N VAL A 676 27.22 -36.25 1.20
CA VAL A 676 27.58 -37.21 2.25
C VAL A 676 28.10 -36.45 3.46
N LEU A 677 27.76 -36.91 4.67
CA LEU A 677 28.28 -36.37 5.91
C LEU A 677 29.63 -37.04 6.22
N GLU A 678 30.67 -36.22 6.36
CA GLU A 678 31.99 -36.65 6.82
C GLU A 678 32.14 -36.21 8.28
N GLU A 679 32.29 -37.16 9.21
CA GLU A 679 32.56 -36.83 10.61
C GLU A 679 34.02 -36.37 10.75
N ASP A 680 34.22 -35.09 11.08
CA ASP A 680 35.54 -34.57 11.48
C ASP A 680 35.60 -34.27 12.98
N SER A 681 36.82 -34.15 13.51
CA SER A 681 37.10 -33.83 14.92
C SER A 681 36.56 -32.48 15.44
N ARG A 682 35.91 -31.67 14.59
CA ARG A 682 35.25 -30.37 14.87
C ARG A 682 33.74 -30.38 14.54
N GLY A 683 33.19 -31.50 14.02
CA GLY A 683 31.79 -31.69 13.65
C GLY A 683 31.61 -32.30 12.26
N GLY A 684 30.37 -32.71 11.92
CA GLY A 684 30.07 -33.26 10.60
C GLY A 684 30.14 -32.21 9.48
N LYS A 685 30.99 -32.41 8.47
CA LYS A 685 31.07 -31.57 7.27
C LYS A 685 30.35 -32.25 6.10
N ARG A 686 29.42 -31.55 5.44
CA ARG A 686 28.77 -32.04 4.21
C ARG A 686 29.76 -31.97 3.04
N LYS A 687 30.02 -33.09 2.38
CA LYS A 687 30.81 -33.19 1.15
C LYS A 687 29.88 -33.48 -0.02
N LYS A 688 29.96 -32.65 -1.06
CA LYS A 688 29.20 -32.83 -2.31
C LYS A 688 29.78 -34.02 -3.08
N ILE A 689 28.92 -34.85 -3.65
CA ILE A 689 29.31 -35.90 -4.59
C ILE A 689 29.60 -35.30 -5.96
N ASP A 690 30.66 -35.78 -6.63
CA ASP A 690 31.18 -35.17 -7.86
C ASP A 690 30.20 -35.30 -9.04
N ASN A 691 29.44 -36.39 -9.06
CA ASN A 691 28.38 -36.62 -10.03
C ASN A 691 27.03 -36.08 -9.54
N SER A 692 26.17 -35.71 -10.48
CA SER A 692 24.78 -35.31 -10.25
C SER A 692 23.86 -36.15 -11.13
N LEU A 693 22.64 -36.40 -10.67
CA LEU A 693 21.61 -37.01 -11.50
C LEU A 693 20.99 -35.91 -12.35
N ALA A 694 21.28 -35.90 -13.64
CA ALA A 694 20.70 -34.94 -14.58
C ALA A 694 19.31 -35.41 -15.04
N GLY A 695 18.47 -34.43 -15.36
CA GLY A 695 17.17 -34.68 -15.98
C GLY A 695 17.31 -35.25 -17.38
N ILE A 696 16.43 -36.18 -17.76
CA ILE A 696 16.37 -36.71 -19.12
C ILE A 696 15.47 -35.79 -19.93
N PRO A 697 15.91 -35.24 -21.07
CA PRO A 697 15.06 -34.46 -21.96
C PRO A 697 13.79 -35.20 -22.38
N LYS A 698 12.66 -34.49 -22.52
CA LYS A 698 11.40 -35.08 -23.02
C LYS A 698 11.54 -35.75 -24.41
N GLU A 699 12.49 -35.29 -25.22
CA GLU A 699 12.79 -35.84 -26.55
C GLU A 699 13.64 -37.12 -26.51
N GLY A 700 14.12 -37.52 -25.33
CA GLY A 700 15.03 -38.65 -25.15
C GLY A 700 16.50 -38.25 -25.15
N LEU A 701 17.38 -39.24 -24.98
CA LEU A 701 18.84 -39.07 -24.91
C LEU A 701 19.54 -39.15 -26.29
N GLU A 702 18.77 -39.35 -27.38
CA GLU A 702 19.32 -39.47 -28.72
C GLU A 702 19.68 -38.10 -29.31
N VAL A 703 20.98 -37.88 -29.55
CA VAL A 703 21.46 -36.70 -30.29
C VAL A 703 21.11 -36.88 -31.77
N LYS A 704 20.07 -36.19 -32.26
CA LYS A 704 19.95 -35.94 -33.70
C LYS A 704 21.03 -34.94 -34.11
N ILE A 705 22.17 -35.45 -34.55
CA ILE A 705 23.20 -34.62 -35.18
C ILE A 705 22.65 -34.16 -36.54
N ASP A 706 22.19 -32.91 -36.60
CA ASP A 706 22.02 -32.23 -37.89
C ASP A 706 23.41 -31.99 -38.49
N SER A 707 23.63 -32.52 -39.68
CA SER A 707 24.93 -32.60 -40.36
C SER A 707 25.31 -31.30 -41.08
N SER A 708 24.88 -30.15 -40.55
CA SER A 708 24.97 -28.87 -41.26
C SER A 708 25.41 -27.69 -40.38
N ALA A 709 26.57 -27.80 -39.71
CA ALA A 709 27.21 -26.64 -39.08
C ALA A 709 28.72 -26.60 -39.35
N THR A 710 29.08 -26.04 -40.49
CA THR A 710 30.45 -25.64 -40.82
C THR A 710 30.87 -24.49 -39.90
N ARG A 711 31.93 -24.68 -39.10
CA ARG A 711 32.57 -23.64 -38.29
C ARG A 711 32.91 -22.41 -39.14
N GLN A 712 32.31 -21.26 -38.85
CA GLN A 712 32.86 -19.96 -39.24
C GLN A 712 33.69 -19.38 -38.10
N VAL A 713 34.90 -18.99 -38.46
CA VAL A 713 35.88 -18.27 -37.64
C VAL A 713 35.44 -16.82 -37.52
N ILE A 714 35.37 -16.28 -36.29
CA ILE A 714 35.12 -14.86 -36.03
C ILE A 714 36.47 -14.16 -35.88
N ASP A 715 36.72 -13.19 -36.77
CA ASP A 715 37.78 -12.20 -36.70
C ASP A 715 37.27 -10.98 -35.91
N THR A 716 38.07 -10.50 -34.96
CA THR A 716 37.74 -9.42 -34.05
C THR A 716 38.35 -8.10 -34.53
N THR A 717 37.52 -7.09 -34.80
CA THR A 717 37.90 -5.67 -34.65
C THR A 717 36.69 -4.73 -34.71
N THR A 718 36.71 -3.73 -33.82
CA THR A 718 36.14 -2.37 -33.92
C THR A 718 35.08 -1.97 -32.86
N THR A 719 35.62 -1.18 -31.93
CA THR A 719 35.12 -0.08 -31.08
C THR A 719 33.83 0.68 -31.47
N GLY A 720 33.08 1.17 -30.47
CA GLY A 720 32.26 2.39 -30.55
C GLY A 720 31.07 2.51 -29.59
N PHE A 721 31.08 3.53 -28.73
CA PHE A 721 30.05 3.94 -27.76
C PHE A 721 28.82 4.60 -28.42
N ASP A 722 27.61 4.42 -27.86
CA ASP A 722 26.69 5.51 -27.46
C ASP A 722 25.51 5.00 -26.58
N GLN A 723 25.01 5.86 -25.67
CA GLN A 723 23.87 5.64 -24.77
C GLN A 723 22.63 6.40 -25.29
N THR A 724 21.42 5.84 -25.12
CA THR A 724 20.20 6.46 -24.52
C THR A 724 18.91 5.79 -25.04
N GLU A 725 18.10 5.21 -24.13
CA GLU A 725 16.62 5.30 -24.05
C GLU A 725 16.03 4.33 -22.99
N ALA A 726 14.86 4.70 -22.45
CA ALA A 726 14.15 4.13 -21.29
C ALA A 726 13.56 2.72 -21.52
N PRO A 727 13.28 1.92 -20.47
CA PRO A 727 13.06 0.48 -20.63
C PRO A 727 11.65 0.17 -21.12
N ALA A 728 11.54 -0.12 -22.42
CA ALA A 728 10.52 -1.03 -22.93
C ALA A 728 10.86 -2.46 -22.49
N ILE A 729 9.83 -3.23 -22.13
CA ILE A 729 9.91 -4.66 -21.82
C ILE A 729 10.42 -5.37 -23.08
N ALA A 730 11.72 -5.61 -23.14
CA ALA A 730 12.38 -6.32 -24.22
C ALA A 730 12.67 -7.75 -23.78
N ASP A 731 12.00 -8.67 -24.47
CA ASP A 731 12.26 -10.10 -24.52
C ASP A 731 13.73 -10.33 -24.92
N ASN A 732 14.56 -10.70 -23.94
CA ASN A 732 15.98 -10.97 -24.14
C ASN A 732 16.15 -12.35 -24.79
N ASN A 733 15.85 -12.45 -26.07
CA ASN A 733 16.33 -13.52 -26.94
C ASN A 733 17.80 -13.28 -27.27
N GLN A 734 18.68 -13.54 -26.30
CA GLN A 734 19.94 -14.22 -26.66
C GLN A 734 19.58 -15.59 -27.23
N PRO A 735 20.36 -16.19 -28.15
CA PRO A 735 20.11 -17.56 -28.57
C PRO A 735 20.20 -18.47 -27.34
N GLN A 736 19.04 -18.74 -26.76
CA GLN A 736 18.79 -19.80 -25.82
C GLN A 736 19.29 -21.05 -26.52
N ASN A 737 20.41 -21.62 -26.06
CA ASN A 737 20.69 -23.03 -26.28
C ASN A 737 19.38 -23.75 -25.97
N MET A 738 18.75 -24.38 -26.96
CA MET A 738 17.44 -25.03 -26.83
C MET A 738 17.34 -25.69 -25.46
N SER A 739 16.62 -25.05 -24.52
CA SER A 739 16.47 -25.52 -23.16
C SER A 739 15.61 -26.76 -23.25
N THR A 740 16.29 -27.91 -23.28
CA THR A 740 15.59 -29.16 -23.52
C THR A 740 14.79 -29.45 -22.26
N ILE A 741 13.47 -29.31 -22.35
CA ILE A 741 12.56 -29.49 -21.22
C ILE A 741 12.80 -30.87 -20.62
N SER A 742 13.18 -30.93 -19.34
CA SER A 742 13.36 -32.20 -18.64
C SER A 742 12.03 -32.96 -18.52
N GLY A 743 12.07 -34.25 -18.82
CA GLY A 743 11.01 -35.22 -18.57
C GLY A 743 11.08 -35.85 -17.18
N THR A 744 12.14 -35.56 -16.41
CA THR A 744 12.29 -36.01 -15.02
C THR A 744 11.39 -35.19 -14.12
N SER A 745 10.62 -35.87 -13.27
CA SER A 745 9.70 -35.23 -12.33
C SER A 745 9.63 -36.01 -11.02
N GLY A 746 8.91 -35.49 -10.04
CA GLY A 746 8.64 -36.22 -8.81
C GLY A 746 7.87 -35.41 -7.79
N VAL A 747 7.66 -36.01 -6.62
CA VAL A 747 6.96 -35.37 -5.50
C VAL A 747 7.80 -35.49 -4.24
N LEU A 748 8.15 -34.36 -3.63
CA LEU A 748 8.79 -34.31 -2.32
C LEU A 748 7.71 -34.20 -1.25
N TYR A 749 7.54 -35.23 -0.43
CA TYR A 749 6.73 -35.15 0.77
C TYR A 749 7.58 -34.63 1.93
N ILE A 750 7.27 -33.44 2.42
CA ILE A 750 8.04 -32.79 3.49
C ILE A 750 7.77 -33.49 4.84
N SER A 751 6.49 -33.66 5.17
CA SER A 751 6.00 -34.34 6.38
C SER A 751 4.53 -34.77 6.15
N LYS A 752 3.86 -35.24 7.20
CA LYS A 752 2.39 -35.38 7.16
C LYS A 752 1.70 -34.01 7.19
N PRO A 753 0.52 -33.85 6.56
CA PRO A 753 -0.25 -32.60 6.52
C PRO A 753 -0.51 -31.91 7.86
N ASN A 754 -0.60 -32.67 8.96
CA ASN A 754 -0.89 -32.20 10.31
C ASN A 754 0.37 -32.10 11.20
N ASN A 755 1.56 -32.10 10.59
CA ASN A 755 2.85 -31.97 11.27
C ASN A 755 3.77 -30.97 10.53
N LYS A 756 3.21 -29.84 10.09
CA LYS A 756 3.91 -28.72 9.46
C LYS A 756 4.94 -28.08 10.41
N ALA A 757 4.61 -28.04 11.70
CA ALA A 757 5.50 -27.52 12.73
C ALA A 757 6.71 -28.41 13.00
N GLY A 758 6.69 -29.68 12.56
CA GLY A 758 7.74 -30.65 12.86
C GLY A 758 7.79 -31.04 14.34
N LYS A 759 6.64 -31.04 15.05
CA LYS A 759 6.56 -31.42 16.48
C LYS A 759 6.97 -32.87 16.72
N GLU A 760 6.69 -33.73 15.75
CA GLU A 760 7.10 -35.13 15.73
C GLU A 760 8.04 -35.35 14.55
N ILE A 761 9.19 -35.97 14.78
CA ILE A 761 10.05 -36.44 13.68
C ILE A 761 9.50 -37.77 13.21
N ILE A 762 8.95 -37.79 12.00
CA ILE A 762 8.31 -38.98 11.43
C ILE A 762 9.35 -39.76 10.63
N PRO A 763 9.54 -41.07 10.90
CA PRO A 763 10.44 -41.89 10.10
C PRO A 763 10.11 -41.82 8.61
N ASN A 764 11.12 -41.87 7.75
CA ASN A 764 10.98 -41.80 6.30
C ASN A 764 10.48 -40.44 5.76
N TYR A 765 10.57 -39.37 6.55
CA TYR A 765 10.34 -38.00 6.06
C TYR A 765 11.57 -37.12 6.33
N PRO A 766 11.86 -36.15 5.45
CA PRO A 766 11.24 -35.96 4.13
C PRO A 766 11.58 -37.11 3.17
N LYS A 767 10.67 -37.40 2.22
CA LYS A 767 10.86 -38.44 1.19
C LYS A 767 10.54 -37.93 -0.20
N PHE A 768 11.24 -38.48 -1.17
CA PHE A 768 11.07 -38.19 -2.57
C PHE A 768 10.48 -39.39 -3.28
N LYS A 769 9.43 -39.15 -4.08
CA LYS A 769 8.89 -40.12 -5.03
C LYS A 769 9.22 -39.69 -6.45
N GLY A 770 10.03 -40.47 -7.14
CA GLY A 770 10.44 -40.19 -8.50
C GLY A 770 9.34 -40.49 -9.51
N GLY A 771 9.27 -39.68 -10.56
CA GLY A 771 8.33 -39.83 -11.67
C GLY A 771 8.97 -39.50 -13.02
N GLY A 772 8.12 -39.45 -14.06
CA GLY A 772 8.54 -39.06 -15.40
C GLY A 772 9.48 -40.07 -16.06
N THR A 773 10.50 -39.58 -16.74
CA THR A 773 11.43 -40.41 -17.55
C THR A 773 12.59 -41.03 -16.76
N GLY A 774 12.70 -40.77 -15.45
CA GLY A 774 13.86 -41.14 -14.64
C GLY A 774 15.01 -40.12 -14.80
N SER A 775 16.24 -40.51 -14.48
CA SER A 775 17.40 -39.59 -14.48
C SER A 775 18.59 -40.21 -15.22
N VAL A 776 19.60 -39.41 -15.52
CA VAL A 776 20.84 -39.87 -16.14
C VAL A 776 22.06 -39.34 -15.38
N VAL A 777 23.07 -40.19 -15.19
CA VAL A 777 24.36 -39.77 -14.66
C VAL A 777 25.36 -39.76 -15.81
N TYR A 778 25.90 -38.58 -16.09
CA TYR A 778 27.01 -38.41 -17.02
C TYR A 778 28.35 -38.50 -16.28
N PHE A 779 29.35 -39.01 -16.98
CA PHE A 779 30.71 -39.18 -16.48
C PHE A 779 31.70 -38.22 -17.15
N ASP A 780 31.21 -37.13 -17.73
CA ASP A 780 31.95 -36.08 -18.46
C ASP A 780 32.62 -35.04 -17.54
N ARG A 781 32.62 -35.30 -16.23
CA ARG A 781 33.15 -34.40 -15.21
C ARG A 781 34.69 -34.45 -15.17
N PRO A 782 35.39 -33.31 -14.97
CA PRO A 782 36.85 -33.27 -14.86
C PRO A 782 37.43 -34.20 -13.79
N GLU A 783 36.67 -34.47 -12.75
CA GLU A 783 37.03 -35.37 -11.65
C GLU A 783 37.13 -36.84 -12.07
N ILE A 784 36.48 -37.22 -13.18
CA ILE A 784 36.50 -38.58 -13.75
C ILE A 784 37.48 -38.61 -14.92
N LEU A 785 38.62 -39.29 -14.74
CA LEU A 785 39.69 -39.44 -15.74
C LEU A 785 40.07 -38.11 -16.42
N GLY A 786 40.13 -37.01 -15.66
CA GLY A 786 40.50 -35.69 -16.18
C GLY A 786 39.49 -35.07 -17.16
N GLY A 787 38.22 -35.53 -17.18
CA GLY A 787 37.19 -35.05 -18.10
C GLY A 787 37.34 -35.60 -19.52
N THR A 788 37.95 -36.78 -19.67
CA THR A 788 38.19 -37.38 -20.99
C THR A 788 36.91 -37.92 -21.65
N TYR A 789 35.86 -38.16 -20.86
CA TYR A 789 34.58 -38.66 -21.37
C TYR A 789 33.64 -37.53 -21.80
N ASP A 790 32.79 -37.82 -22.79
CA ASP A 790 31.67 -36.97 -23.17
C ASP A 790 30.33 -37.59 -22.72
N LYS A 791 29.23 -36.92 -23.03
CA LYS A 791 27.87 -37.35 -22.66
C LYS A 791 27.37 -38.60 -23.42
N SER A 792 28.16 -39.18 -24.32
CA SER A 792 27.83 -40.48 -24.94
C SER A 792 28.08 -41.66 -23.98
N MET A 793 28.82 -41.43 -22.89
CA MET A 793 28.96 -42.36 -21.79
C MET A 793 28.10 -41.91 -20.61
N TYR A 794 27.09 -42.71 -20.29
CA TYR A 794 26.12 -42.37 -19.26
C TYR A 794 25.51 -43.60 -18.60
N PHE A 795 24.97 -43.40 -17.41
CA PHE A 795 24.18 -44.38 -16.71
C PHE A 795 22.73 -43.91 -16.65
N LYS A 796 21.80 -44.68 -17.22
CA LYS A 796 20.37 -44.35 -17.26
C LYS A 796 19.64 -44.99 -16.09
N LEU A 797 18.97 -44.18 -15.29
CA LEU A 797 18.19 -44.58 -14.13
C LEU A 797 16.69 -44.49 -14.47
N PRO A 798 15.87 -45.51 -14.20
CA PRO A 798 14.42 -45.36 -14.14
C PRO A 798 14.03 -44.44 -12.97
N PRO A 799 12.77 -43.97 -12.90
CA PRO A 799 12.25 -43.29 -11.72
C PRO A 799 12.50 -44.11 -10.45
N PHE A 800 12.96 -43.45 -9.39
CA PHE A 800 13.31 -44.08 -8.13
C PHE A 800 12.71 -43.29 -6.95
N ASP A 801 12.40 -44.02 -5.88
CA ASP A 801 11.95 -43.43 -4.62
C ASP A 801 13.13 -43.34 -3.65
N LEU A 802 13.15 -42.29 -2.84
CA LEU A 802 14.10 -42.13 -1.73
C LEU A 802 13.31 -41.88 -0.44
N ASP A 803 13.42 -42.82 0.48
CA ASP A 803 12.94 -42.68 1.85
C ASP A 803 14.05 -42.07 2.72
N SER A 804 13.68 -41.24 3.71
CA SER A 804 14.62 -40.66 4.69
C SER A 804 15.78 -39.86 4.08
N LEU A 805 15.48 -38.75 3.39
CA LEU A 805 16.49 -37.87 2.76
C LEU A 805 17.52 -37.25 3.73
N SER A 806 17.30 -37.40 5.04
CA SER A 806 18.13 -36.87 6.12
C SER A 806 18.88 -37.95 6.91
N ASP A 807 18.82 -39.23 6.52
CA ASP A 807 19.59 -40.30 7.16
C ASP A 807 21.10 -40.02 7.05
N SER A 808 21.92 -40.52 7.97
CA SER A 808 23.38 -40.33 7.94
C SER A 808 24.12 -41.37 7.09
N ASP A 809 23.53 -42.56 6.87
CA ASP A 809 24.18 -43.65 6.12
C ASP A 809 23.89 -43.60 4.62
N PHE A 810 24.41 -42.58 3.94
CA PHE A 810 24.27 -42.42 2.49
C PHE A 810 25.05 -43.44 1.67
N SER A 811 26.01 -44.14 2.28
CA SER A 811 26.84 -45.13 1.58
C SER A 811 26.04 -46.36 1.12
N ALA A 812 24.88 -46.59 1.74
CA ALA A 812 23.99 -47.70 1.41
C ALA A 812 23.08 -47.45 0.19
N ILE A 813 22.98 -46.21 -0.31
CA ILE A 813 22.09 -45.89 -1.44
C ILE A 813 22.69 -46.44 -2.75
N GLN A 814 21.92 -47.30 -3.43
CA GLN A 814 22.26 -47.88 -4.71
C GLN A 814 21.17 -47.58 -5.74
N PHE A 815 21.55 -47.18 -6.93
CA PHE A 815 20.64 -46.86 -8.02
C PHE A 815 20.74 -47.92 -9.12
N ALA A 816 19.70 -48.75 -9.25
CA ALA A 816 19.61 -49.67 -10.37
C ALA A 816 19.43 -48.90 -11.69
N GLY A 817 20.10 -49.33 -12.75
CA GLY A 817 19.98 -48.72 -14.07
C GLY A 817 20.77 -49.46 -15.13
N THR A 818 20.99 -48.80 -16.26
CA THR A 818 21.68 -49.37 -17.42
C THR A 818 22.84 -48.48 -17.82
N PHE A 819 24.02 -49.08 -17.99
CA PHE A 819 25.20 -48.36 -18.45
C PHE A 819 25.27 -48.36 -19.98
N HIS A 820 25.55 -47.17 -20.55
CA HIS A 820 25.73 -46.94 -21.97
C HIS A 820 27.10 -46.30 -22.21
N SER A 821 27.83 -46.80 -23.22
CA SER A 821 29.21 -46.39 -23.51
C SER A 821 29.46 -46.20 -25.01
N SER A 822 28.46 -45.71 -25.76
CA SER A 822 28.62 -45.41 -27.20
C SER A 822 29.18 -46.60 -28.02
N GLY A 823 28.78 -47.83 -27.66
CA GLY A 823 29.20 -49.06 -28.32
C GLY A 823 30.59 -49.60 -27.94
N TRP A 824 31.26 -49.05 -26.91
CA TRP A 824 32.53 -49.61 -26.43
C TRP A 824 32.31 -50.96 -25.75
N PHE A 825 31.20 -51.09 -25.03
CA PHE A 825 30.71 -52.30 -24.40
C PHE A 825 29.23 -52.53 -24.78
N PRO A 826 28.72 -53.77 -24.72
CA PRO A 826 27.28 -54.00 -24.73
C PRO A 826 26.61 -53.26 -23.56
N GLU A 827 25.35 -52.86 -23.74
CA GLU A 827 24.56 -52.29 -22.64
C GLU A 827 24.30 -53.36 -21.58
N PHE A 828 24.49 -53.01 -20.30
CA PHE A 828 24.24 -53.93 -19.20
C PHE A 828 23.56 -53.23 -18.03
N ALA A 829 22.75 -53.99 -17.30
CA ALA A 829 22.13 -53.54 -16.08
C ALA A 829 23.12 -53.65 -14.91
N GLU A 830 23.16 -52.63 -14.06
CA GLU A 830 24.01 -52.59 -12.87
C GLU A 830 23.39 -51.70 -11.78
N LYS A 831 24.03 -51.64 -10.61
CA LYS A 831 23.70 -50.72 -9.53
C LYS A 831 24.82 -49.69 -9.33
N LEU A 832 24.49 -48.44 -9.62
CA LEU A 832 25.35 -47.30 -9.33
C LEU A 832 25.37 -47.03 -7.83
N HIS A 833 26.54 -46.81 -7.25
CA HIS A 833 26.69 -46.50 -5.83
C HIS A 833 27.86 -45.53 -5.61
N ILE A 834 27.97 -45.00 -4.40
CA ILE A 834 29.06 -44.09 -4.04
C ILE A 834 30.34 -44.92 -3.85
N MET A 835 31.37 -44.62 -4.64
CA MET A 835 32.69 -45.24 -4.54
C MET A 835 33.49 -44.63 -3.38
N SER A 836 34.57 -45.30 -2.96
CA SER A 836 35.45 -44.84 -1.87
C SER A 836 36.12 -43.48 -2.13
N ASP A 837 36.14 -43.04 -3.38
CA ASP A 837 36.68 -41.76 -3.83
C ASP A 837 35.62 -40.65 -3.96
N TYR A 838 34.37 -40.92 -3.55
CA TYR A 838 33.20 -40.05 -3.63
C TYR A 838 32.67 -39.78 -5.05
N SER A 839 33.07 -40.56 -6.05
CA SER A 839 32.38 -40.62 -7.35
C SER A 839 31.14 -41.52 -7.27
N LEU A 840 30.16 -41.28 -8.15
CA LEU A 840 29.15 -42.30 -8.43
C LEU A 840 29.72 -43.27 -9.47
N GLY A 841 29.71 -44.56 -9.15
CA GLY A 841 30.36 -45.57 -9.94
C GLY A 841 29.73 -46.94 -9.80
N PHE A 842 30.39 -47.95 -10.33
CA PHE A 842 29.96 -49.34 -10.18
C PHE A 842 31.15 -50.31 -10.22
N GLU A 843 30.91 -51.52 -9.70
CA GLU A 843 31.72 -52.70 -9.96
C GLU A 843 30.82 -53.75 -10.65
N HIS A 844 31.21 -54.17 -11.84
CA HIS A 844 30.44 -55.07 -12.69
C HIS A 844 31.24 -56.34 -13.02
N SER A 845 30.66 -57.50 -12.75
CA SER A 845 31.26 -58.78 -13.13
C SER A 845 30.85 -59.14 -14.55
N ILE A 846 31.82 -59.29 -15.44
CA ILE A 846 31.59 -59.61 -16.85
C ILE A 846 31.18 -61.09 -16.95
N PRO A 847 30.16 -61.44 -17.76
CA PRO A 847 29.77 -62.83 -17.98
C PRO A 847 30.93 -63.71 -18.46
N PRO A 848 30.92 -65.03 -18.19
CA PRO A 848 32.00 -65.95 -18.60
C PRO A 848 32.34 -65.93 -20.10
N GLU A 849 31.36 -65.64 -20.96
CA GLU A 849 31.54 -65.49 -22.40
C GLU A 849 32.30 -64.22 -22.82
N GLY A 850 32.49 -63.26 -21.91
CA GLY A 850 33.21 -62.01 -22.11
C GLY A 850 32.41 -60.93 -22.85
N TYR A 851 32.86 -59.67 -22.75
CA TYR A 851 32.29 -58.55 -23.48
C TYR A 851 33.09 -58.23 -24.72
N GLN A 852 32.42 -58.21 -25.87
CA GLN A 852 32.98 -57.71 -27.11
C GLN A 852 33.23 -56.21 -26.99
N LEU A 853 34.45 -55.78 -27.32
CA LEU A 853 34.90 -54.40 -27.20
C LEU A 853 34.78 -53.68 -28.54
N PHE A 854 34.23 -52.47 -28.52
CA PHE A 854 34.13 -51.55 -29.68
C PHE A 854 33.47 -52.16 -30.94
N GLY A 855 32.62 -53.19 -30.77
CA GLY A 855 32.04 -53.96 -31.87
C GLY A 855 33.05 -54.70 -32.76
N GLY A 856 34.31 -54.82 -32.32
CA GLY A 856 35.42 -55.41 -33.07
C GLY A 856 35.83 -56.80 -32.58
N ASN A 857 37.06 -57.20 -32.88
CA ASN A 857 37.61 -58.53 -32.53
C ASN A 857 38.23 -58.60 -31.12
N GLY A 858 38.04 -57.57 -30.30
CA GLY A 858 38.55 -57.56 -28.92
C GLY A 858 37.50 -58.06 -27.93
N ARG A 859 37.93 -58.76 -26.88
CA ARG A 859 37.05 -59.26 -25.82
C ARG A 859 37.66 -59.12 -24.44
N LEU A 860 36.93 -58.52 -23.50
CA LEU A 860 37.32 -58.39 -22.09
C LEU A 860 36.59 -59.43 -21.22
N TYR A 861 37.26 -59.92 -20.19
CA TYR A 861 36.71 -60.87 -19.22
C TYR A 861 36.88 -60.37 -17.78
N ASN A 862 36.29 -61.10 -16.82
CA ASN A 862 36.40 -60.90 -15.37
C ASN A 862 35.62 -59.70 -14.80
N ARG A 863 36.19 -58.49 -14.72
CA ARG A 863 35.53 -57.35 -14.04
C ARG A 863 35.72 -56.03 -14.77
N LEU A 864 34.73 -55.17 -14.67
CA LEU A 864 34.72 -53.77 -15.10
C LEU A 864 34.35 -52.87 -13.91
N SER A 865 35.06 -51.77 -13.68
CA SER A 865 34.71 -50.79 -12.66
C SER A 865 34.76 -49.37 -13.21
N LEU A 866 33.92 -48.49 -12.68
CA LEU A 866 33.92 -47.06 -13.00
C LEU A 866 34.05 -46.26 -11.72
N ASP A 867 35.13 -45.47 -11.61
CA ASP A 867 35.41 -44.55 -10.49
C ASP A 867 36.19 -43.31 -11.03
N LYS A 868 36.85 -42.51 -10.17
CA LYS A 868 37.64 -41.34 -10.64
C LYS A 868 38.78 -41.68 -11.59
N ARG A 869 39.30 -42.91 -11.55
CA ARG A 869 40.31 -43.42 -12.49
C ARG A 869 39.71 -43.70 -13.88
N GLY A 870 38.39 -43.54 -14.02
CA GLY A 870 37.64 -43.82 -15.23
C GLY A 870 37.14 -45.25 -15.28
N LEU A 871 36.81 -45.69 -16.49
CA LEU A 871 36.35 -47.04 -16.77
C LEU A 871 37.56 -47.97 -16.88
N VAL A 872 37.66 -48.91 -15.95
CA VAL A 872 38.83 -49.80 -15.80
C VAL A 872 38.37 -51.25 -15.83
N GLY A 873 38.92 -52.02 -16.78
CA GLY A 873 38.78 -53.48 -16.83
C GLY A 873 39.91 -54.18 -16.09
N ASN A 874 39.65 -55.34 -15.49
CA ASN A 874 40.64 -56.17 -14.80
C ASN A 874 40.56 -57.61 -15.31
N GLY A 875 41.70 -58.29 -15.41
CA GLY A 875 41.79 -59.71 -15.77
C GLY A 875 42.38 -59.91 -17.16
N LYS A 876 41.59 -60.47 -18.08
CA LYS A 876 42.06 -60.93 -19.41
C LYS A 876 41.43 -60.12 -20.54
N LEU A 877 42.25 -59.69 -21.51
CA LEU A 877 41.83 -59.08 -22.77
C LEU A 877 42.34 -59.93 -23.94
N GLU A 878 41.44 -60.31 -24.84
CA GLU A 878 41.75 -61.03 -26.07
C GLU A 878 41.60 -60.09 -27.27
N PHE A 879 42.51 -60.17 -28.23
CA PHE A 879 42.43 -59.48 -29.52
C PHE A 879 43.10 -60.33 -30.60
N LEU A 880 42.32 -60.80 -31.57
CA LEU A 880 42.78 -61.73 -32.61
C LEU A 880 43.36 -63.01 -31.97
N THR A 881 44.65 -63.29 -32.19
CA THR A 881 45.38 -64.42 -31.59
C THR A 881 46.13 -64.05 -30.31
N THR A 882 45.96 -62.81 -29.83
CA THR A 882 46.67 -62.25 -28.67
C THR A 882 45.79 -62.29 -27.42
N VAL A 883 46.36 -62.74 -26.31
CA VAL A 883 45.79 -62.77 -24.96
C VAL A 883 46.71 -61.96 -24.04
N LEU A 884 46.13 -61.00 -23.33
CA LEU A 884 46.84 -60.14 -22.39
C LEU A 884 46.17 -60.22 -21.01
N GLU A 885 46.96 -60.31 -19.94
CA GLU A 885 46.47 -60.17 -18.57
C GLU A 885 47.04 -58.92 -17.90
N SER A 886 46.17 -58.20 -17.20
CA SER A 886 46.52 -56.99 -16.44
C SER A 886 45.54 -56.75 -15.28
N GLU A 887 46.05 -56.10 -14.24
CA GLU A 887 45.22 -55.56 -13.16
C GLU A 887 44.36 -54.36 -13.60
N ALA A 888 44.76 -53.66 -14.67
CA ALA A 888 44.07 -52.47 -15.16
C ALA A 888 44.23 -52.25 -16.67
N PHE A 889 43.10 -52.35 -17.37
CA PHE A 889 42.88 -51.85 -18.72
C PHE A 889 42.06 -50.56 -18.62
N ILE A 890 42.67 -49.40 -18.84
CA ILE A 890 42.01 -48.10 -18.76
C ILE A 890 41.42 -47.74 -20.12
N PHE A 891 40.12 -47.50 -20.16
CA PHE A 891 39.38 -47.21 -21.39
C PHE A 891 39.23 -45.70 -21.63
N TYR A 892 39.65 -45.27 -22.81
CA TYR A 892 39.50 -43.93 -23.36
C TYR A 892 38.59 -43.97 -24.61
N PRO A 893 38.04 -42.83 -25.07
CA PRO A 893 37.14 -42.79 -26.22
C PRO A 893 37.68 -43.34 -27.55
N ASP A 894 38.99 -43.34 -27.71
CA ASP A 894 39.67 -43.78 -28.92
C ASP A 894 40.70 -44.90 -28.67
N SER A 895 40.94 -45.27 -27.41
CA SER A 895 42.07 -46.10 -27.04
C SER A 895 41.89 -46.86 -25.73
N VAL A 896 42.67 -47.93 -25.55
CA VAL A 896 42.82 -48.66 -24.29
C VAL A 896 44.29 -48.64 -23.92
N ALA A 897 44.61 -48.31 -22.68
CA ALA A 897 45.97 -48.31 -22.17
C ALA A 897 46.11 -49.30 -21.02
N SER A 898 47.23 -50.01 -20.96
CA SER A 898 47.49 -50.96 -19.87
C SER A 898 48.98 -51.17 -19.63
N SER A 899 49.32 -51.54 -18.40
CA SER A 899 50.56 -52.22 -18.08
C SER A 899 50.21 -53.55 -17.45
N GLY A 900 50.68 -54.66 -18.00
CA GLY A 900 50.27 -55.99 -17.57
C GLY A 900 51.44 -56.93 -17.32
N PHE A 901 51.09 -58.14 -16.87
CA PHE A 901 52.02 -59.15 -16.36
C PHE A 901 51.96 -60.48 -17.13
N GLN A 902 51.20 -60.53 -18.22
CA GLN A 902 51.22 -61.66 -19.13
C GLN A 902 50.77 -61.23 -20.52
N TYR A 903 51.60 -61.45 -21.52
CA TYR A 903 51.28 -61.29 -22.93
C TYR A 903 51.57 -62.61 -23.65
N GLU A 904 50.60 -63.10 -24.41
CA GLU A 904 50.72 -64.30 -25.22
C GLU A 904 50.04 -64.09 -26.57
N MET A 905 50.76 -64.35 -27.65
CA MET A 905 50.23 -64.41 -29.00
C MET A 905 50.46 -65.82 -29.53
N ARG A 906 49.40 -66.46 -29.99
CA ARG A 906 49.45 -67.83 -30.51
C ARG A 906 49.84 -67.84 -31.99
N ASN A 907 50.60 -68.87 -32.37
CA ASN A 907 50.84 -69.18 -33.78
C ASN A 907 49.57 -69.76 -34.40
N GLU A 908 48.79 -68.90 -35.07
CA GLU A 908 47.46 -69.22 -35.56
C GLU A 908 47.14 -68.38 -36.80
N GLU A 909 46.39 -68.95 -37.75
CA GLU A 909 45.83 -68.21 -38.88
C GLU A 909 44.47 -67.62 -38.48
N PHE A 910 44.34 -66.30 -38.54
CA PHE A 910 43.10 -65.59 -38.27
C PHE A 910 42.68 -64.78 -39.51
N ASN A 911 41.51 -65.08 -40.07
CA ASN A 911 40.97 -64.43 -41.28
C ASN A 911 41.96 -64.36 -42.47
N GLY A 912 42.74 -65.42 -42.71
CA GLY A 912 43.71 -65.48 -43.82
C GLY A 912 45.06 -64.83 -43.53
N VAL A 913 45.31 -64.38 -42.30
CA VAL A 913 46.58 -63.79 -41.86
C VAL A 913 47.21 -64.66 -40.78
N VAL A 914 48.48 -65.02 -40.97
CA VAL A 914 49.25 -65.85 -40.02
C VAL A 914 49.93 -64.96 -38.98
N PHE A 915 49.69 -65.23 -37.71
CA PHE A 915 50.31 -64.55 -36.59
C PHE A 915 51.44 -65.41 -35.99
N PRO A 916 52.59 -64.84 -35.62
CA PRO A 916 53.68 -65.60 -35.00
C PRO A 916 53.37 -65.95 -33.54
N GLN A 917 54.09 -66.93 -32.97
CA GLN A 917 54.11 -67.11 -31.52
C GLN A 917 54.98 -66.02 -30.89
N ALA A 918 54.43 -65.30 -29.92
CA ALA A 918 55.18 -64.33 -29.11
C ALA A 918 54.67 -64.33 -27.66
N SER A 919 55.55 -64.18 -26.67
CA SER A 919 55.14 -64.03 -25.26
C SER A 919 56.03 -63.06 -24.49
N ALA A 920 55.50 -62.40 -23.46
CA ALA A 920 56.26 -61.56 -22.54
C ALA A 920 55.68 -61.59 -21.13
N ALA A 921 56.56 -61.55 -20.13
CA ALA A 921 56.19 -61.55 -18.72
C ALA A 921 55.63 -60.21 -18.24
N THR A 922 55.99 -59.09 -18.86
CA THR A 922 55.43 -57.77 -18.53
C THR A 922 55.44 -56.90 -19.76
N TYR A 923 54.44 -56.04 -19.90
CA TYR A 923 54.26 -55.21 -21.09
C TYR A 923 53.60 -53.86 -20.78
N HIS A 924 53.85 -52.88 -21.64
CA HIS A 924 53.01 -51.71 -21.83
C HIS A 924 52.19 -51.90 -23.11
N MET A 925 50.90 -51.65 -23.04
CA MET A 925 49.98 -51.75 -24.17
C MET A 925 49.25 -50.42 -24.40
N GLN A 926 49.15 -50.04 -25.67
CA GLN A 926 48.20 -49.05 -26.15
C GLN A 926 47.46 -49.62 -27.35
N TRP A 927 46.17 -49.84 -27.22
CA TRP A 927 45.31 -50.33 -28.29
C TRP A 927 44.47 -49.19 -28.85
N LEU A 928 44.46 -49.04 -30.18
CA LEU A 928 43.68 -48.07 -30.93
C LEU A 928 42.67 -48.84 -31.81
N PRO A 929 41.50 -49.24 -31.28
CA PRO A 929 40.56 -50.12 -31.98
C PRO A 929 40.12 -49.57 -33.34
N LYS A 930 39.80 -48.28 -33.41
CA LYS A 930 39.35 -47.61 -34.65
C LYS A 930 40.45 -47.49 -35.71
N LYS A 931 41.73 -47.57 -35.31
CA LYS A 931 42.88 -47.60 -36.23
C LYS A 931 43.38 -49.01 -36.50
N ASP A 932 42.74 -50.03 -35.92
CA ASP A 932 43.16 -51.43 -36.00
C ASP A 932 44.64 -51.61 -35.63
N SER A 933 45.05 -51.09 -34.48
CA SER A 933 46.46 -51.16 -34.06
C SER A 933 46.61 -51.34 -32.57
N MET A 934 47.13 -52.50 -32.14
CA MET A 934 47.54 -52.76 -30.76
C MET A 934 49.06 -52.68 -30.66
N TYR A 935 49.56 -51.65 -30.00
CA TYR A 935 50.97 -51.46 -29.71
C TYR A 935 51.30 -52.14 -28.38
N VAL A 936 52.26 -53.05 -28.37
CA VAL A 936 52.71 -53.75 -27.17
C VAL A 936 54.22 -53.65 -27.07
N ARG A 937 54.73 -53.17 -25.93
CA ARG A 937 56.16 -53.02 -25.65
C ARG A 937 56.52 -53.85 -24.43
N ASN A 938 57.60 -54.63 -24.48
CA ASN A 938 58.05 -55.39 -23.32
C ASN A 938 58.67 -54.48 -22.25
N ILE A 939 58.61 -54.91 -20.98
CA ILE A 939 59.19 -54.19 -19.84
C ILE A 939 60.23 -55.08 -19.17
N GLY A 940 61.50 -54.73 -19.23
CA GLY A 940 62.57 -55.47 -18.55
C GLY A 940 62.99 -56.77 -19.25
N THR A 941 62.08 -57.73 -19.45
CA THR A 941 62.38 -58.98 -20.20
C THR A 941 61.95 -58.85 -21.66
N PRO A 942 62.79 -59.19 -22.65
CA PRO A 942 62.41 -59.25 -24.07
C PRO A 942 61.20 -60.17 -24.32
N PHE A 943 60.48 -59.94 -25.42
CA PHE A 943 59.52 -60.93 -25.93
C PHE A 943 60.26 -62.22 -26.29
N SER A 944 59.70 -63.38 -25.96
CA SER A 944 60.09 -64.68 -26.49
C SER A 944 59.30 -64.97 -27.75
N LEU A 945 59.96 -65.32 -28.85
CA LEU A 945 59.35 -65.59 -30.15
C LEU A 945 59.62 -67.04 -30.56
N TYR A 946 58.66 -67.64 -31.27
CA TYR A 946 58.77 -68.99 -31.85
C TYR A 946 59.24 -70.05 -30.83
N GLU A 947 58.56 -70.14 -29.69
CA GLU A 947 58.84 -71.09 -28.60
C GLU A 947 60.25 -70.98 -28.00
N GLY A 948 60.89 -69.80 -28.13
CA GLY A 948 62.21 -69.50 -27.56
C GLY A 948 63.35 -69.44 -28.58
N ASP A 949 63.08 -69.65 -29.87
CA ASP A 949 64.10 -69.58 -30.94
C ASP A 949 64.59 -68.15 -31.22
N GLY A 950 63.87 -67.13 -30.75
CA GLY A 950 64.32 -65.75 -30.79
C GLY A 950 63.76 -64.89 -29.66
N THR A 951 64.42 -63.76 -29.39
CA THR A 951 63.94 -62.75 -28.45
C THR A 951 63.90 -61.37 -29.08
N LEU A 952 62.87 -60.58 -28.76
CA LEU A 952 62.73 -59.20 -29.23
C LEU A 952 62.65 -58.24 -28.05
N ASP A 953 63.65 -57.38 -27.88
CA ASP A 953 63.56 -56.23 -26.97
C ASP A 953 63.11 -55.00 -27.76
N GLY A 954 61.86 -54.59 -27.55
CA GLY A 954 61.24 -53.51 -28.29
C GLY A 954 59.71 -53.57 -28.26
N SER A 955 59.08 -53.38 -29.42
CA SER A 955 57.64 -53.24 -29.52
C SER A 955 57.08 -54.03 -30.70
N LEU A 956 55.87 -54.54 -30.53
CA LEU A 956 55.04 -55.18 -31.54
C LEU A 956 53.82 -54.31 -31.86
N ILE A 957 53.40 -54.27 -33.12
CA ILE A 957 52.07 -53.79 -33.54
C ILE A 957 51.28 -54.97 -34.07
N VAL A 958 50.14 -55.24 -33.44
CA VAL A 958 49.17 -56.26 -33.85
C VAL A 958 48.01 -55.57 -34.58
N THR A 959 47.74 -55.99 -35.81
CA THR A 959 46.66 -55.47 -36.67
C THR A 959 45.92 -56.63 -37.35
N ASN A 960 44.73 -56.42 -37.92
CA ASN A 960 44.08 -57.45 -38.75
C ASN A 960 44.90 -57.80 -40.01
N LYS A 961 45.92 -57.00 -40.38
CA LYS A 961 46.82 -57.26 -41.52
C LYS A 961 48.08 -58.05 -41.14
N GLY A 962 48.29 -58.32 -39.86
CA GLY A 962 49.43 -59.07 -39.34
C GLY A 962 50.21 -58.29 -38.28
N VAL A 963 51.42 -58.78 -38.00
CA VAL A 963 52.27 -58.30 -36.90
C VAL A 963 53.55 -57.68 -37.43
N LYS A 964 53.93 -56.53 -36.86
CA LYS A 964 55.18 -55.83 -37.14
C LYS A 964 55.96 -55.62 -35.84
N GLY A 965 57.28 -55.69 -35.90
CA GLY A 965 58.15 -55.50 -34.75
C GLY A 965 59.17 -54.38 -34.98
N SER A 966 59.51 -53.66 -33.91
CA SER A 966 60.62 -52.70 -33.88
C SER A 966 61.45 -52.96 -32.61
N GLY A 967 62.75 -52.70 -32.66
CA GLY A 967 63.69 -53.03 -31.58
C GLY A 967 64.78 -54.00 -32.01
N THR A 968 65.41 -54.66 -31.03
CA THR A 968 66.51 -55.60 -31.23
C THR A 968 65.99 -57.04 -31.19
N LEU A 969 65.99 -57.70 -32.34
CA LEU A 969 65.68 -59.13 -32.49
C LEU A 969 66.98 -59.94 -32.41
N LEU A 970 67.07 -60.84 -31.44
CA LEU A 970 68.14 -61.82 -31.30
C LEU A 970 67.60 -63.20 -31.69
N THR A 971 68.29 -63.88 -32.59
CA THR A 971 68.08 -65.31 -32.89
C THR A 971 69.36 -66.08 -32.60
N HIS A 972 69.36 -67.41 -32.76
CA HIS A 972 70.51 -68.27 -32.46
C HIS A 972 71.85 -67.77 -33.06
N ASN A 973 71.84 -67.12 -34.24
CA ASN A 973 73.05 -66.70 -34.96
C ASN A 973 73.00 -65.26 -35.50
N SER A 974 71.98 -64.44 -35.16
CA SER A 974 71.87 -63.07 -35.70
C SER A 974 71.29 -62.09 -34.70
N GLU A 975 71.82 -60.87 -34.70
CA GLU A 975 71.21 -59.69 -34.09
C GLU A 975 70.72 -58.77 -35.21
N THR A 976 69.44 -58.41 -35.19
CA THR A 976 68.84 -57.48 -36.16
C THR A 976 68.14 -56.36 -35.41
N PHE A 977 68.51 -55.12 -35.70
CA PHE A 977 67.88 -53.93 -35.13
C PHE A 977 66.98 -53.25 -36.16
N SER A 978 65.75 -52.93 -35.77
CA SER A 978 64.83 -52.10 -36.56
C SER A 978 64.40 -50.86 -35.76
N SER A 979 64.54 -49.67 -36.36
CA SER A 979 64.07 -48.41 -35.78
C SER A 979 62.61 -48.09 -36.10
N ASN A 980 61.96 -48.86 -37.00
CA ASN A 980 60.59 -48.65 -37.46
C ASN A 980 59.81 -49.97 -37.58
N TYR A 981 58.48 -49.88 -37.74
CA TYR A 981 57.57 -51.01 -37.90
C TYR A 981 57.27 -51.38 -39.36
#